data_AF-A0A2G7FXB8-F1
#
_entry.id   AF-A0A2G7FXB8-F1
#
_cell.length_a   1.000
_cell.length_b   1.000
_cell.length_c   1.000
_cell.angle_alpha   90.00
_cell.angle_beta   90.00
_cell.angle_gamma   90.00
#
_symmetry.space_group_name_H-M   'P 1'
#
loop_
_entity.id
_entity.type
_entity.pdbx_description
1 polymer ?
#
loop_
_entity_poly.entity_id
_entity_poly.type
_entity_poly.pdbx_seq_one_letter_code
_entity_poly.pdbx_strand_id
1 'polypeptide(L)'
;MCSNLFGNSLPVRARFLANDVYIFQGTKNIHPFLRQKDLSSFNLHGFLLDRAFGLPAAAVKAYAKDDSGAYPKPHPESKVEPRNRVEFQLERSLQRFLLGPGLNPLARRFQTAIAQHFHTLPIGSDWVACDNFVTFYEQELTAPFLNCLCGDYLLRAHPDFLTNRWAFENNIWWMIFGLPRCLAPRAYRARDGALKALKDWHVWARDNFDPAAVNADGDDPIWGSKFFRERKEIFDTIDGFDLDAIATHDLAFIWGTTNNSIITSFWTAVETYKDSNLLAQVRQEAQACLIIESEAGGSGPPQFNMEKLLQQPVLQAIYAETLRLRISGYLVRHHSHGDIEIEGWRIPNNHLILTSPMNAHMDPEIWSHKEHPVDEFWPGRFLRPAANGSGTAWEFTTEMAQGSWIPYGGGYHACPGRHFAKMMIIFATALMTTMYDCEILADPKDMVMSMRNFGFDLQQTPASNPKVMLKIFVLPPDAPDNSPEQYVFNFTAGANARAEADAIKDALSAAIQAAKTAQAAPTPSPAPGAGEGMSTAMAFASAVSSKSTWDNDKWLKGDVELQQSLLKSDPNLQRMFMESLHTKPDTLTAGQFMSQFWSTRIHLLRAHAIERSQTRGSYNVLSTLKPRVEDNVTKLNISKEQIQLIFNQHPLVRRVYDENVPKLSEAQFWSRFFQSRLFKKLRGERLSETDATDAILDKYLQADEHGNLPREVHVPHFLNLEGNEVNNSQRRGNRPDLDMRWSAPDKVPIIRTLNTLSEKIMANVAPADGDPHAPVGMDEDTYNEIQLRDLRGDEEADRDSEDEQNRLFAQQDPEKILSDLRREIEQNLPDDGTAPLGRLVEPDDLGDEKESNQQPGSRVSLQKSSAQIIAAIRDRRAQTDVSSTTGTYGLSSTLYDRLNLTHATTTEFLHQFWQAFLSGNPDRAAELSSLVDSLSRAMERIKAVAQDAEAERQVEVDRKKRHAREVMEATGKKPRLNLSSIQGGEKVVNQLMGPTIQALETAQAKYKAALAEEMKEASAQ
;
A
#
# COMPACT_ATOMS: atom_id res chain seq x y z
N MET A 1 -21.65 7.11 0.15
CA MET A 1 -22.77 6.16 -0.01
C MET A 1 -22.33 4.73 0.30
N CYS A 2 -21.45 4.11 -0.49
CA CYS A 2 -21.01 2.72 -0.24
C CYS A 2 -20.35 2.51 1.13
N SER A 3 -19.47 3.42 1.57
CA SER A 3 -18.83 3.40 2.90
C SER A 3 -19.83 3.28 4.06
N ASN A 4 -20.94 4.03 3.98
CA ASN A 4 -22.00 4.05 4.98
C ASN A 4 -22.98 2.86 4.87
N LEU A 5 -22.85 2.02 3.84
CA LEU A 5 -23.73 0.88 3.56
C LEU A 5 -23.04 -0.48 3.71
N PHE A 6 -21.72 -0.54 3.48
CA PHE A 6 -20.93 -1.77 3.45
C PHE A 6 -19.66 -1.70 4.32
N GLY A 7 -19.42 -0.57 5.00
CA GLY A 7 -18.17 -0.30 5.71
C GLY A 7 -17.01 0.05 4.76
N ASN A 8 -15.86 0.40 5.35
CA ASN A 8 -14.65 0.73 4.59
C ASN A 8 -13.81 -0.50 4.21
N SER A 9 -14.17 -1.73 4.64
CA SER A 9 -13.30 -2.91 4.58
C SER A 9 -13.65 -3.94 3.50
N LEU A 10 -14.79 -3.82 2.82
CA LEU A 10 -15.27 -4.81 1.84
C LEU A 10 -15.27 -4.22 0.42
N PRO A 11 -14.70 -4.93 -0.59
CA PRO A 11 -14.90 -4.56 -1.99
C PRO A 11 -16.37 -4.68 -2.41
N VAL A 12 -16.87 -3.69 -3.15
CA VAL A 12 -18.28 -3.60 -3.56
C VAL A 12 -18.39 -3.66 -5.08
N ARG A 13 -19.07 -4.68 -5.62
CA ARG A 13 -19.50 -4.69 -7.02
C ARG A 13 -20.73 -3.78 -7.18
N ALA A 14 -20.57 -2.69 -7.93
CA ALA A 14 -21.64 -1.77 -8.28
C ALA A 14 -21.89 -1.80 -9.80
N ARG A 15 -23.16 -1.89 -10.20
CA ARG A 15 -23.55 -1.81 -11.61
C ARG A 15 -23.92 -0.38 -11.98
N PHE A 16 -23.13 0.24 -12.85
CA PHE A 16 -23.40 1.56 -13.41
C PHE A 16 -23.87 1.40 -14.86
N LEU A 17 -25.15 1.66 -15.09
CA LEU A 17 -25.83 1.38 -16.36
C LEU A 17 -25.65 -0.10 -16.76
N ALA A 18 -24.95 -0.38 -17.86
CA ALA A 18 -24.66 -1.72 -18.35
C ALA A 18 -23.33 -2.32 -17.83
N ASN A 19 -22.50 -1.53 -17.16
CA ASN A 19 -21.14 -1.92 -16.78
C ASN A 19 -21.07 -2.29 -15.29
N ASP A 20 -20.41 -3.40 -14.98
CA ASP A 20 -20.08 -3.78 -13.60
C ASP A 20 -18.71 -3.20 -13.20
N VAL A 21 -18.66 -2.48 -12.08
CA VAL A 21 -17.47 -1.83 -11.52
C VAL A 21 -17.20 -2.38 -10.12
N TYR A 22 -15.97 -2.77 -9.86
CA TYR A 22 -15.51 -3.36 -8.60
C TYR A 22 -14.81 -2.29 -7.77
N ILE A 23 -15.48 -1.81 -6.72
CA ILE A 23 -15.01 -0.68 -5.89
C ILE A 23 -14.24 -1.22 -4.69
N PHE A 24 -12.93 -0.99 -4.65
CA PHE A 24 -12.03 -1.37 -3.56
C PHE A 24 -11.89 -0.22 -2.56
N GLN A 25 -12.09 -0.50 -1.27
CA GLN A 25 -12.06 0.49 -0.18
C GLN A 25 -11.24 -0.03 1.01
N GLY A 26 -10.68 0.87 1.81
CA GLY A 26 -9.89 0.54 3.00
C GLY A 26 -8.45 0.17 2.67
N THR A 27 -7.53 0.54 3.57
CA THR A 27 -6.08 0.39 3.38
C THR A 27 -5.65 -1.04 3.05
N LYS A 28 -6.23 -2.04 3.74
CA LYS A 28 -5.99 -3.47 3.49
C LYS A 28 -6.22 -3.89 2.04
N ASN A 29 -7.26 -3.38 1.39
CA ASN A 29 -7.59 -3.72 -0.01
C ASN A 29 -6.87 -2.82 -1.03
N ILE A 30 -6.59 -1.57 -0.65
CA ILE A 30 -5.96 -0.57 -1.52
C ILE A 30 -4.47 -0.87 -1.74
N HIS A 31 -3.73 -1.27 -0.69
CA HIS A 31 -2.29 -1.56 -0.83
C HIS A 31 -1.97 -2.69 -1.82
N PRO A 32 -2.65 -3.85 -1.78
CA PRO A 32 -2.46 -4.94 -2.74
C PRO A 32 -2.91 -4.55 -4.14
N PHE A 33 -4.06 -3.87 -4.29
CA PHE A 33 -4.51 -3.31 -5.58
C PHE A 33 -3.43 -2.42 -6.24
N LEU A 34 -2.77 -1.55 -5.46
CA LEU A 34 -1.70 -0.69 -5.97
C LEU A 34 -0.39 -1.42 -6.27
N ARG A 35 -0.19 -2.66 -5.80
CA ARG A 35 1.00 -3.48 -6.08
C ARG A 35 0.88 -4.33 -7.34
N GLN A 36 -0.34 -4.55 -7.84
CA GLN A 36 -0.58 -5.31 -9.07
C GLN A 36 0.08 -4.61 -10.27
N LYS A 37 0.77 -5.39 -11.12
CA LYS A 37 1.54 -4.88 -12.27
C LYS A 37 0.77 -4.95 -13.58
N ASP A 38 -0.08 -5.98 -13.70
CA ASP A 38 -0.80 -6.34 -14.91
C ASP A 38 -2.12 -5.55 -15.07
N LEU A 39 -2.39 -4.65 -14.13
CA LEU A 39 -3.47 -3.68 -14.24
C LEU A 39 -3.12 -2.61 -15.27
N SER A 40 -4.14 -2.07 -15.95
CA SER A 40 -3.97 -0.98 -16.90
C SER A 40 -5.10 0.06 -16.78
N SER A 41 -4.82 1.31 -17.14
CA SER A 41 -5.84 2.36 -17.34
C SER A 41 -6.16 2.62 -18.82
N PHE A 42 -5.66 1.82 -19.75
CA PHE A 42 -5.78 2.07 -21.19
C PHE A 42 -7.23 2.15 -21.67
N ASN A 43 -8.09 1.20 -21.26
CA ASN A 43 -9.52 1.23 -21.56
C ASN A 43 -10.23 2.49 -21.01
N LEU A 44 -9.84 2.96 -19.81
CA LEU A 44 -10.34 4.23 -19.27
C LEU A 44 -9.85 5.42 -20.11
N HIS A 45 -8.58 5.42 -20.50
CA HIS A 45 -7.99 6.49 -21.30
C HIS A 45 -8.68 6.60 -22.66
N GLY A 46 -8.87 5.48 -23.37
CA GLY A 46 -9.62 5.40 -24.62
C GLY A 46 -11.08 5.85 -24.45
N PHE A 47 -11.76 5.43 -23.39
CA PHE A 47 -13.13 5.87 -23.07
C PHE A 47 -13.22 7.39 -22.84
N LEU A 48 -12.30 7.98 -22.07
CA LEU A 48 -12.28 9.42 -21.83
C LEU A 48 -11.95 10.19 -23.11
N LEU A 49 -11.01 9.71 -23.92
CA LEU A 49 -10.67 10.31 -25.19
C LEU A 49 -11.86 10.31 -26.17
N ASP A 50 -12.56 9.18 -26.31
CA ASP A 50 -13.81 9.05 -27.08
C ASP A 50 -14.90 10.03 -26.57
N ARG A 51 -15.27 9.91 -25.30
CA ARG A 51 -16.46 10.59 -24.74
C ARG A 51 -16.27 12.05 -24.40
N ALA A 52 -15.16 12.40 -23.74
CA ALA A 52 -14.89 13.77 -23.33
C ALA A 52 -14.14 14.54 -24.43
N PHE A 53 -12.92 14.09 -24.76
CA PHE A 53 -12.00 14.87 -25.59
C PHE A 53 -12.38 14.86 -27.08
N GLY A 54 -13.11 13.85 -27.57
CA GLY A 54 -13.66 13.80 -28.93
C GLY A 54 -12.81 13.04 -29.95
N LEU A 55 -12.19 11.94 -29.53
CA LEU A 55 -11.32 11.11 -30.38
C LEU A 55 -12.04 10.62 -31.65
N PRO A 56 -11.43 10.74 -32.84
CA PRO A 56 -12.03 10.24 -34.08
C PRO A 56 -12.27 8.73 -34.07
N ALA A 57 -13.37 8.30 -34.70
CA ALA A 57 -13.76 6.89 -34.78
C ALA A 57 -12.74 5.97 -35.47
N ALA A 58 -11.77 6.52 -36.22
CA ALA A 58 -10.64 5.77 -36.75
C ALA A 58 -9.64 5.41 -35.63
N ALA A 59 -9.23 6.39 -34.81
CA ALA A 59 -8.34 6.19 -33.68
C ALA A 59 -8.99 5.37 -32.55
N VAL A 60 -10.30 5.50 -32.31
CA VAL A 60 -11.04 4.61 -31.38
C VAL A 60 -10.89 3.12 -31.77
N LYS A 61 -10.85 2.80 -33.07
CA LYS A 61 -10.60 1.43 -33.56
C LYS A 61 -9.15 0.99 -33.38
N ALA A 62 -8.18 1.90 -33.28
CA ALA A 62 -6.80 1.55 -32.95
C ALA A 62 -6.69 1.15 -31.47
N TYR A 63 -7.29 1.93 -30.57
CA TYR A 63 -7.42 1.58 -29.15
C TYR A 63 -8.08 0.21 -28.94
N ALA A 64 -9.21 -0.05 -29.60
CA ALA A 64 -9.93 -1.32 -29.47
C ALA A 64 -9.21 -2.55 -30.08
N LYS A 65 -8.06 -2.34 -30.75
CA LYS A 65 -7.22 -3.41 -31.32
C LYS A 65 -5.93 -3.63 -30.54
N ASP A 66 -5.55 -2.74 -29.63
CA ASP A 66 -4.28 -2.85 -28.91
C ASP A 66 -4.45 -3.69 -27.64
N ASP A 67 -4.10 -4.97 -27.73
CA ASP A 67 -3.97 -5.92 -26.63
C ASP A 67 -2.51 -6.08 -26.16
N SER A 68 -1.59 -5.25 -26.66
CA SER A 68 -0.15 -5.52 -26.55
C SER A 68 0.51 -5.11 -25.25
N GLY A 69 -0.16 -4.29 -24.43
CA GLY A 69 0.31 -3.87 -23.12
C GLY A 69 1.35 -2.74 -23.15
N ALA A 70 1.47 -2.03 -22.03
CA ALA A 70 2.37 -0.89 -21.85
C ALA A 70 3.89 -1.21 -21.78
N TYR A 71 4.29 -2.49 -21.74
CA TYR A 71 5.69 -2.88 -21.51
C TYR A 71 6.51 -3.00 -22.82
N PRO A 72 7.85 -2.89 -22.79
CA PRO A 72 8.68 -3.04 -23.99
C PRO A 72 8.47 -4.36 -24.74
N LYS A 73 8.36 -5.47 -24.01
CA LYS A 73 7.93 -6.76 -24.56
C LYS A 73 6.39 -6.81 -24.57
N PRO A 74 5.74 -7.09 -25.71
CA PRO A 74 4.29 -7.24 -25.75
C PRO A 74 3.83 -8.50 -25.00
N HIS A 75 2.55 -8.56 -24.66
CA HIS A 75 1.94 -9.77 -24.12
C HIS A 75 2.10 -10.96 -25.11
N PRO A 76 2.33 -12.20 -24.63
CA PRO A 76 2.73 -13.33 -25.49
C PRO A 76 1.75 -13.68 -26.62
N GLU A 77 0.46 -13.40 -26.43
CA GLU A 77 -0.60 -13.72 -27.40
C GLU A 77 -0.88 -12.58 -28.39
N SER A 78 -0.39 -11.37 -28.09
CA SER A 78 -0.64 -10.16 -28.89
C SER A 78 0.03 -10.23 -30.26
N LYS A 79 -0.72 -9.84 -31.29
CA LYS A 79 -0.25 -9.79 -32.69
C LYS A 79 -0.17 -8.35 -33.24
N VAL A 80 -0.21 -7.36 -32.36
CA VAL A 80 -0.19 -5.93 -32.73
C VAL A 80 1.18 -5.54 -33.24
N GLU A 81 1.24 -4.93 -34.43
CA GLU A 81 2.50 -4.41 -35.00
C GLU A 81 3.15 -3.37 -34.07
N PRO A 82 4.49 -3.33 -33.92
CA PRO A 82 5.17 -2.43 -32.97
C PRO A 82 4.81 -0.94 -33.05
N ARG A 83 4.42 -0.45 -34.23
CA ARG A 83 3.95 0.93 -34.44
C ARG A 83 2.53 1.17 -33.92
N ASN A 84 1.66 0.16 -33.96
CA ASN A 84 0.26 0.23 -33.53
C ASN A 84 0.05 -0.12 -32.05
N ARG A 85 1.13 -0.28 -31.27
CA ARG A 85 1.11 -0.49 -29.81
C ARG A 85 0.87 0.82 -29.08
N VAL A 86 -0.33 1.37 -29.22
CA VAL A 86 -0.75 2.68 -28.70
C VAL A 86 -0.43 2.83 -27.21
N GLU A 87 -0.74 1.84 -26.36
CA GLU A 87 -0.50 1.92 -24.91
C GLU A 87 1.01 2.07 -24.61
N PHE A 88 1.84 1.21 -25.21
CA PHE A 88 3.30 1.25 -25.07
C PHE A 88 3.89 2.58 -25.55
N GLN A 89 3.45 3.11 -26.70
CA GLN A 89 3.96 4.37 -27.24
C GLN A 89 3.58 5.56 -26.35
N LEU A 90 2.36 5.59 -25.83
CA LEU A 90 1.90 6.59 -24.87
C LEU A 90 2.72 6.55 -23.58
N GLU A 91 2.83 5.39 -22.94
CA GLU A 91 3.54 5.27 -21.67
C GLU A 91 5.04 5.57 -21.83
N ARG A 92 5.68 5.05 -22.89
CA ARG A 92 7.10 5.34 -23.20
C ARG A 92 7.34 6.84 -23.43
N SER A 93 6.44 7.53 -24.13
CA SER A 93 6.51 8.97 -24.36
C SER A 93 6.44 9.74 -23.03
N LEU A 94 5.46 9.41 -22.17
CA LEU A 94 5.27 10.01 -20.85
C LEU A 94 6.45 9.75 -19.90
N GLN A 95 6.91 8.50 -19.81
CA GLN A 95 8.04 8.12 -18.95
C GLN A 95 9.33 8.85 -19.36
N ARG A 96 9.69 8.88 -20.65
CA ARG A 96 10.91 9.58 -21.14
C ARG A 96 10.88 11.08 -20.84
N PHE A 97 9.70 11.70 -20.86
CA PHE A 97 9.55 13.13 -20.61
C PHE A 97 9.48 13.50 -19.13
N LEU A 98 8.66 12.80 -18.34
CA LEU A 98 8.32 13.19 -16.96
C LEU A 98 9.15 12.48 -15.88
N LEU A 99 9.76 11.34 -16.20
CA LEU A 99 10.64 10.57 -15.29
C LEU A 99 12.07 10.42 -15.83
N GLY A 100 12.24 10.55 -17.15
CA GLY A 100 13.52 10.43 -17.84
C GLY A 100 14.20 11.78 -18.15
N PRO A 101 15.05 11.84 -19.19
CA PRO A 101 15.87 13.01 -19.51
C PRO A 101 15.10 14.32 -19.79
N GLY A 102 13.79 14.27 -20.06
CA GLY A 102 12.98 15.47 -20.29
C GLY A 102 12.65 16.28 -19.03
N LEU A 103 12.73 15.67 -17.84
CA LEU A 103 12.24 16.26 -16.58
C LEU A 103 13.04 17.51 -16.17
N ASN A 104 14.38 17.42 -16.19
CA ASN A 104 15.24 18.51 -15.74
C ASN A 104 15.19 19.74 -16.68
N PRO A 105 15.22 19.61 -18.02
CA PRO A 105 14.94 20.72 -18.93
C PRO A 105 13.59 21.40 -18.68
N LEU A 106 12.52 20.61 -18.52
CA LEU A 106 11.18 21.15 -18.23
C LEU A 106 11.15 21.91 -16.91
N ALA A 107 11.76 21.36 -15.86
CA ALA A 107 11.87 22.00 -14.55
C ALA A 107 12.58 23.36 -14.62
N ARG A 108 13.73 23.44 -15.30
CA ARG A 108 14.47 24.70 -15.49
C ARG A 108 13.66 25.74 -16.26
N ARG A 109 13.06 25.36 -17.40
CA ARG A 109 12.21 26.28 -18.20
C ARG A 109 11.05 26.81 -17.38
N PHE A 110 10.34 25.93 -16.68
CA PHE A 110 9.23 26.32 -15.81
C PHE A 110 9.69 27.31 -14.74
N GLN A 111 10.79 27.02 -14.03
CA GLN A 111 11.33 27.88 -12.97
C GLN A 111 11.62 29.29 -13.47
N THR A 112 12.35 29.42 -14.60
CA THR A 112 12.64 30.73 -15.21
C THR A 112 11.37 31.44 -15.65
N ALA A 113 10.46 30.74 -16.34
CA ALA A 113 9.25 31.34 -16.90
C ALA A 113 8.29 31.85 -15.82
N ILE A 114 8.02 31.06 -14.77
CA ILE A 114 7.06 31.47 -13.73
C ILE A 114 7.62 32.57 -12.81
N ALA A 115 8.92 32.52 -12.47
CA ALA A 115 9.55 33.56 -11.67
C ALA A 115 9.57 34.90 -12.43
N GLN A 116 9.89 34.88 -13.73
CA GLN A 116 9.81 36.06 -14.59
C GLN A 116 8.37 36.55 -14.74
N HIS A 117 7.42 35.65 -15.00
CA HIS A 117 6.01 35.99 -15.19
C HIS A 117 5.45 36.71 -13.95
N PHE A 118 5.65 36.13 -12.77
CA PHE A 118 5.23 36.73 -11.50
C PHE A 118 5.92 38.07 -11.25
N HIS A 119 7.21 38.22 -11.56
CA HIS A 119 7.91 39.51 -11.42
C HIS A 119 7.37 40.60 -12.35
N THR A 120 6.71 40.23 -13.45
CA THR A 120 6.12 41.17 -14.42
C THR A 120 4.61 41.38 -14.27
N LEU A 121 3.96 40.77 -13.26
CA LEU A 121 2.52 41.01 -13.03
C LEU A 121 2.26 42.49 -12.70
N PRO A 122 1.14 43.07 -13.16
CA PRO A 122 0.80 44.48 -12.94
C PRO A 122 0.24 44.73 -11.52
N ILE A 123 0.85 44.13 -10.50
CA ILE A 123 0.52 44.27 -9.08
C ILE A 123 1.63 45.12 -8.46
N GLY A 124 1.30 46.38 -8.14
CA GLY A 124 2.25 47.34 -7.56
C GLY A 124 2.35 47.24 -6.03
N SER A 125 2.64 48.37 -5.38
CA SER A 125 2.61 48.50 -3.92
C SER A 125 1.21 48.55 -3.31
N ASP A 126 0.18 48.73 -4.14
CA ASP A 126 -1.20 48.88 -3.71
C ASP A 126 -1.97 47.56 -3.81
N TRP A 127 -2.91 47.33 -2.89
CA TRP A 127 -3.75 46.13 -2.87
C TRP A 127 -4.65 46.04 -4.13
N VAL A 128 -4.54 44.92 -4.85
CA VAL A 128 -5.40 44.58 -5.98
C VAL A 128 -6.47 43.59 -5.52
N ALA A 129 -7.74 43.98 -5.58
CA ALA A 129 -8.85 43.09 -5.26
C ALA A 129 -9.02 42.02 -6.37
N CYS A 130 -9.14 40.76 -5.96
CA CYS A 130 -9.38 39.63 -6.86
C CYS A 130 -10.69 38.94 -6.49
N ASP A 131 -11.72 39.09 -7.34
CA ASP A 131 -13.06 38.54 -7.10
C ASP A 131 -13.09 37.02 -6.98
N ASN A 132 -12.11 36.32 -7.60
CA ASN A 132 -11.99 34.88 -7.49
C ASN A 132 -10.53 34.42 -7.60
N PHE A 133 -9.90 34.17 -6.45
CA PHE A 133 -8.49 33.80 -6.35
C PHE A 133 -8.12 32.50 -7.08
N VAL A 134 -9.06 31.57 -7.34
CA VAL A 134 -8.76 30.40 -8.17
C VAL A 134 -8.49 30.81 -9.63
N THR A 135 -9.19 31.82 -10.15
CA THR A 135 -9.04 32.27 -11.54
C THR A 135 -7.68 32.91 -11.82
N PHE A 136 -7.07 33.49 -10.78
CA PHE A 136 -5.68 33.96 -10.81
C PHE A 136 -4.72 32.78 -11.07
N TYR A 137 -4.81 31.67 -10.33
CA TYR A 137 -4.00 30.48 -10.60
C TYR A 137 -4.33 29.84 -11.95
N GLU A 138 -5.62 29.76 -12.31
CA GLU A 138 -6.08 29.26 -13.59
C GLU A 138 -5.49 30.03 -14.79
N GLN A 139 -5.14 31.30 -14.63
CA GLN A 139 -4.53 32.13 -15.69
C GLN A 139 -3.01 32.22 -15.52
N GLU A 140 -2.54 32.80 -14.41
CA GLU A 140 -1.14 33.21 -14.19
C GLU A 140 -0.18 32.03 -13.95
N LEU A 141 -0.68 30.86 -13.56
CA LEU A 141 0.14 29.64 -13.47
C LEU A 141 0.02 28.77 -14.74
N THR A 142 -1.16 28.74 -15.40
CA THR A 142 -1.34 27.95 -16.62
C THR A 142 -0.59 28.54 -17.81
N ALA A 143 -0.67 29.85 -18.03
CA ALA A 143 -0.13 30.50 -19.22
C ALA A 143 1.40 30.30 -19.39
N PRO A 144 2.26 30.66 -18.42
CA PRO A 144 3.70 30.43 -18.53
C PRO A 144 4.04 28.93 -18.60
N PHE A 145 3.30 28.06 -17.91
CA PHE A 145 3.55 26.61 -17.98
C PHE A 145 3.25 26.03 -19.38
N LEU A 146 2.16 26.46 -20.01
CA LEU A 146 1.86 26.06 -21.39
C LEU A 146 2.92 26.57 -22.37
N ASN A 147 3.44 27.78 -22.20
CA ASN A 147 4.53 28.29 -23.04
C ASN A 147 5.82 27.44 -22.90
N CYS A 148 6.13 26.92 -21.70
CA CYS A 148 7.23 25.97 -21.46
C CYS A 148 7.04 24.59 -22.11
N LEU A 149 5.79 24.24 -22.43
CA LEU A 149 5.37 22.98 -23.03
C LEU A 149 5.27 23.08 -24.56
N CYS A 150 4.58 24.10 -25.08
CA CYS A 150 4.13 24.22 -26.48
C CYS A 150 4.76 25.39 -27.25
N GLY A 151 5.57 26.23 -26.59
CA GLY A 151 6.04 27.49 -27.17
C GLY A 151 5.01 28.62 -27.04
N ASP A 152 5.37 29.82 -27.46
CA ASP A 152 4.53 31.02 -27.25
C ASP A 152 3.32 31.11 -28.20
N TYR A 153 3.42 30.45 -29.36
CA TYR A 153 2.46 30.63 -30.47
C TYR A 153 1.04 30.24 -30.09
N LEU A 154 0.85 29.13 -29.38
CA LEU A 154 -0.49 28.61 -29.06
C LEU A 154 -1.34 29.67 -28.35
N LEU A 155 -0.80 30.31 -27.32
CA LEU A 155 -1.52 31.36 -26.57
C LEU A 155 -1.54 32.71 -27.29
N ARG A 156 -0.48 33.03 -28.06
CA ARG A 156 -0.40 34.28 -28.84
C ARG A 156 -1.36 34.30 -30.03
N ALA A 157 -1.60 33.17 -30.68
CA ALA A 157 -2.53 33.02 -31.80
C ALA A 157 -3.97 32.71 -31.34
N HIS A 158 -4.12 32.02 -30.21
CA HIS A 158 -5.42 31.64 -29.63
C HIS A 158 -5.52 32.10 -28.17
N PRO A 159 -5.71 33.41 -27.92
CA PRO A 159 -5.83 33.96 -26.56
C PRO A 159 -7.05 33.41 -25.81
N ASP A 160 -8.07 32.92 -26.51
CA ASP A 160 -9.23 32.24 -25.95
C ASP A 160 -8.97 30.78 -25.57
N PHE A 161 -7.79 30.20 -25.87
CA PHE A 161 -7.46 28.80 -25.56
C PHE A 161 -7.61 28.47 -24.09
N LEU A 162 -7.10 29.33 -23.19
CA LEU A 162 -7.21 29.12 -21.73
C LEU A 162 -8.66 29.12 -21.26
N THR A 163 -9.45 30.11 -21.71
CA THR A 163 -10.87 30.22 -21.39
C THR A 163 -11.65 29.01 -21.90
N ASN A 164 -11.40 28.59 -23.15
CA ASN A 164 -11.99 27.40 -23.75
C ASN A 164 -11.59 26.12 -23.02
N ARG A 165 -10.33 25.97 -22.59
CA ARG A 165 -9.84 24.80 -21.85
C ARG A 165 -10.50 24.69 -20.46
N TRP A 166 -10.55 25.78 -19.70
CA TRP A 166 -11.21 25.78 -18.39
C TRP A 166 -12.74 25.66 -18.50
N ALA A 167 -13.34 26.21 -19.56
CA ALA A 167 -14.77 26.01 -19.84
C ALA A 167 -15.08 24.57 -20.30
N PHE A 168 -14.17 23.89 -21.00
CA PHE A 168 -14.24 22.45 -21.29
C PHE A 168 -14.17 21.63 -20.00
N GLU A 169 -13.16 21.88 -19.16
CA GLU A 169 -12.96 21.18 -17.87
C GLU A 169 -14.18 21.28 -16.97
N ASN A 170 -14.63 22.50 -16.67
CA ASN A 170 -15.80 22.74 -15.81
C ASN A 170 -17.10 22.08 -16.33
N ASN A 171 -17.10 21.57 -17.55
CA ASN A 171 -18.24 20.93 -18.19
C ASN A 171 -17.95 19.49 -18.66
N ILE A 172 -16.84 18.87 -18.23
CA ILE A 172 -16.37 17.57 -18.73
C ILE A 172 -17.41 16.45 -18.50
N TRP A 173 -18.10 16.47 -17.36
CA TRP A 173 -19.15 15.51 -17.00
C TRP A 173 -20.31 15.44 -17.98
N TRP A 174 -20.71 16.56 -18.60
CA TRP A 174 -21.79 16.53 -19.60
C TRP A 174 -21.44 15.68 -20.82
N MET A 175 -20.15 15.66 -21.20
CA MET A 175 -19.64 14.89 -22.33
C MET A 175 -19.41 13.42 -21.93
N ILE A 176 -18.93 13.17 -20.70
CA ILE A 176 -18.75 11.80 -20.15
C ILE A 176 -20.09 11.06 -20.01
N PHE A 177 -21.14 11.74 -19.54
CA PHE A 177 -22.50 11.20 -19.53
C PHE A 177 -23.14 11.12 -20.92
N GLY A 178 -22.47 11.58 -21.97
CA GLY A 178 -22.91 11.47 -23.36
C GLY A 178 -24.10 12.36 -23.73
N LEU A 179 -24.29 13.51 -23.07
CA LEU A 179 -25.38 14.41 -23.43
C LEU A 179 -25.19 14.95 -24.86
N PRO A 180 -26.22 14.91 -25.72
CA PRO A 180 -26.15 15.46 -27.07
C PRO A 180 -25.70 16.92 -27.13
N ARG A 181 -24.99 17.29 -28.22
CA ARG A 181 -24.47 18.65 -28.47
C ARG A 181 -25.51 19.77 -28.29
N CYS A 182 -26.79 19.50 -28.57
CA CYS A 182 -27.89 20.46 -28.41
C CYS A 182 -28.25 20.76 -26.95
N LEU A 183 -27.95 19.87 -26.00
CA LEU A 183 -28.21 20.07 -24.57
C LEU A 183 -27.04 20.76 -23.86
N ALA A 184 -25.80 20.55 -24.33
CA ALA A 184 -24.59 21.16 -23.76
C ALA A 184 -23.78 22.03 -24.76
N PRO A 185 -24.41 22.95 -25.54
CA PRO A 185 -23.76 23.63 -26.68
C PRO A 185 -22.65 24.61 -26.27
N ARG A 186 -22.51 24.97 -24.99
CA ARG A 186 -21.35 25.73 -24.48
C ARG A 186 -20.15 24.82 -24.24
N ALA A 187 -20.35 23.65 -23.64
CA ALA A 187 -19.30 22.67 -23.35
C ALA A 187 -18.60 22.19 -24.63
N TYR A 188 -19.40 21.76 -25.62
CA TYR A 188 -18.87 21.29 -26.90
C TYR A 188 -18.16 22.38 -27.70
N ARG A 189 -18.64 23.64 -27.68
CA ARG A 189 -17.95 24.75 -28.34
C ARG A 189 -16.60 25.07 -27.71
N ALA A 190 -16.53 25.05 -26.38
CA ALA A 190 -15.27 25.27 -25.65
C ALA A 190 -14.23 24.19 -26.00
N ARG A 191 -14.64 22.92 -26.00
CA ARG A 191 -13.80 21.80 -26.44
C ARG A 191 -13.34 21.93 -27.89
N ASP A 192 -14.28 22.15 -28.81
CA ASP A 192 -13.99 22.22 -30.24
C ASP A 192 -13.09 23.43 -30.57
N GLY A 193 -13.21 24.54 -29.83
CA GLY A 193 -12.31 25.69 -29.90
C GLY A 193 -10.89 25.36 -29.43
N ALA A 194 -10.74 24.67 -28.30
CA ALA A 194 -9.44 24.21 -27.80
C ALA A 194 -8.77 23.21 -28.78
N LEU A 195 -9.52 22.25 -29.33
CA LEU A 195 -9.02 21.35 -30.37
C LEU A 195 -8.60 22.09 -31.64
N LYS A 196 -9.37 23.10 -32.08
CA LYS A 196 -8.99 23.92 -33.24
C LYS A 196 -7.65 24.61 -33.03
N ALA A 197 -7.46 25.28 -31.88
CA ALA A 197 -6.22 25.97 -31.55
C ALA A 197 -5.00 25.02 -31.55
N LEU A 198 -5.14 23.80 -31.03
CA LEU A 198 -4.07 22.80 -31.07
C LEU A 198 -3.75 22.32 -32.49
N LYS A 199 -4.77 22.12 -33.35
CA LYS A 199 -4.55 21.76 -34.76
C LYS A 199 -3.87 22.89 -35.54
N ASP A 200 -4.30 24.14 -35.33
CA ASP A 200 -3.70 25.31 -35.94
C ASP A 200 -2.22 25.46 -35.50
N TRP A 201 -1.94 25.27 -34.20
CA TRP A 201 -0.57 25.22 -33.67
C TRP A 201 0.26 24.07 -34.27
N HIS A 202 -0.25 22.83 -34.36
CA HIS A 202 0.48 21.71 -34.96
C HIS A 202 0.85 21.96 -36.43
N VAL A 203 -0.06 22.57 -37.21
CA VAL A 203 0.18 22.93 -38.61
C VAL A 203 1.24 24.03 -38.69
N TRP A 204 1.08 25.11 -37.92
CA TRP A 204 2.06 26.19 -37.86
C TRP A 204 3.44 25.69 -37.41
N ALA A 205 3.49 24.87 -36.36
CA ALA A 205 4.73 24.38 -35.78
C ALA A 205 5.47 23.41 -36.72
N ARG A 206 4.74 22.59 -37.49
CA ARG A 206 5.32 21.80 -38.59
C ARG A 206 5.91 22.69 -39.68
N ASP A 207 5.16 23.70 -40.11
CA ASP A 207 5.50 24.52 -41.29
C ASP A 207 6.59 25.57 -41.01
N ASN A 208 6.87 25.86 -39.74
CA ASN A 208 7.87 26.84 -39.31
C ASN A 208 9.04 26.20 -38.53
N PHE A 209 9.12 24.87 -38.41
CA PHE A 209 10.19 24.19 -37.68
C PHE A 209 11.53 24.32 -38.40
N ASP A 210 12.54 24.85 -37.71
CA ASP A 210 13.93 24.86 -38.14
C ASP A 210 14.77 23.90 -37.29
N PRO A 211 15.32 22.81 -37.86
CA PRO A 211 16.24 21.91 -37.17
C PRO A 211 17.48 22.60 -36.58
N ALA A 212 17.91 23.75 -37.13
CA ALA A 212 19.04 24.51 -36.62
C ALA A 212 18.71 25.32 -35.35
N ALA A 213 17.43 25.54 -35.05
CA ALA A 213 16.96 26.22 -33.83
C ALA A 213 16.84 25.29 -32.61
N VAL A 214 17.10 23.99 -32.78
CA VAL A 214 17.06 22.99 -31.70
C VAL A 214 18.23 23.17 -30.74
N ASN A 215 17.93 23.36 -29.46
CA ASN A 215 18.94 23.57 -28.42
C ASN A 215 19.53 22.26 -27.87
N ALA A 216 20.50 22.37 -26.96
CA ALA A 216 21.20 21.21 -26.37
C ALA A 216 20.30 20.26 -25.54
N ASP A 217 19.19 20.76 -24.98
CA ASP A 217 18.19 19.92 -24.31
C ASP A 217 17.25 19.23 -25.34
N GLY A 218 17.29 19.64 -26.61
CA GLY A 218 16.52 19.13 -27.76
C GLY A 218 15.23 19.90 -28.04
N ASP A 219 14.93 20.91 -27.23
CA ASP A 219 13.76 21.80 -27.33
C ASP A 219 14.00 22.92 -28.37
N ASP A 220 12.94 23.58 -28.86
CA ASP A 220 13.03 24.60 -29.90
C ASP A 220 11.94 25.70 -29.74
N PRO A 221 12.09 26.89 -30.34
CA PRO A 221 11.13 28.00 -30.16
C PRO A 221 9.73 27.76 -30.74
N ILE A 222 9.55 26.76 -31.61
CA ILE A 222 8.38 26.56 -32.47
C ILE A 222 7.44 25.51 -31.86
N TRP A 223 7.99 24.37 -31.44
CA TRP A 223 7.27 23.33 -30.68
C TRP A 223 7.31 23.57 -29.17
N GLY A 224 8.15 24.48 -28.69
CA GLY A 224 8.44 24.62 -27.27
C GLY A 224 9.26 23.42 -26.79
N SER A 225 8.59 22.43 -26.19
CA SER A 225 9.28 21.22 -25.80
C SER A 225 9.33 20.18 -26.91
N LYS A 226 10.49 19.53 -27.04
CA LYS A 226 10.72 18.38 -27.93
C LYS A 226 9.73 17.24 -27.73
N PHE A 227 9.09 17.16 -26.56
CA PHE A 227 8.06 16.19 -26.25
C PHE A 227 6.96 16.14 -27.30
N PHE A 228 6.38 17.29 -27.68
CA PHE A 228 5.28 17.32 -28.65
C PHE A 228 5.75 16.99 -30.07
N ARG A 229 6.98 17.38 -30.42
CA ARG A 229 7.62 17.02 -31.69
C ARG A 229 7.86 15.51 -31.80
N GLU A 230 8.57 14.92 -30.83
CA GLU A 230 8.79 13.45 -30.75
C GLU A 230 7.47 12.66 -30.67
N ARG A 231 6.48 13.17 -29.92
CA ARG A 231 5.15 12.55 -29.77
C ARG A 231 4.36 12.60 -31.07
N LYS A 232 4.40 13.72 -31.80
CA LYS A 232 3.80 13.83 -33.13
C LYS A 232 4.45 12.87 -34.12
N GLU A 233 5.79 12.83 -34.17
CA GLU A 233 6.54 11.89 -35.02
C GLU A 233 6.14 10.43 -34.76
N ILE A 234 5.92 10.05 -33.50
CA ILE A 234 5.42 8.72 -33.14
C ILE A 234 3.96 8.53 -33.60
N PHE A 235 3.07 9.48 -33.29
CA PHE A 235 1.65 9.37 -33.59
C PHE A 235 1.33 9.36 -35.09
N ASP A 236 2.11 10.05 -35.92
CA ASP A 236 1.99 10.01 -37.39
C ASP A 236 2.29 8.60 -37.97
N THR A 237 2.84 7.65 -37.18
CA THR A 237 3.08 6.25 -37.60
C THR A 237 1.98 5.26 -37.19
N ILE A 238 1.01 5.70 -36.38
CA ILE A 238 -0.07 4.85 -35.83
C ILE A 238 -1.25 4.81 -36.80
N ASP A 239 -1.73 3.62 -37.15
CA ASP A 239 -2.87 3.47 -38.06
C ASP A 239 -4.15 4.11 -37.50
N GLY A 240 -4.77 4.99 -38.28
CA GLY A 240 -6.01 5.65 -37.92
C GLY A 240 -5.85 6.87 -37.00
N PHE A 241 -4.62 7.28 -36.68
CA PHE A 241 -4.35 8.58 -36.07
C PHE A 241 -4.23 9.64 -37.18
N ASP A 242 -5.09 10.64 -37.11
CA ASP A 242 -5.06 11.85 -37.95
C ASP A 242 -4.75 13.08 -37.08
N LEU A 243 -4.75 14.27 -37.69
CA LEU A 243 -4.49 15.53 -36.98
C LEU A 243 -5.52 15.81 -35.87
N ASP A 244 -6.76 15.36 -36.02
CA ASP A 244 -7.80 15.46 -35.00
C ASP A 244 -7.53 14.51 -33.83
N ALA A 245 -7.09 13.28 -34.10
CA ALA A 245 -6.66 12.34 -33.07
C ALA A 245 -5.46 12.87 -32.29
N ILE A 246 -4.43 13.40 -32.97
CA ILE A 246 -3.23 13.96 -32.32
C ILE A 246 -3.61 15.12 -31.40
N ALA A 247 -4.38 16.11 -31.90
CA ALA A 247 -4.83 17.25 -31.09
C ALA A 247 -5.72 16.82 -29.91
N THR A 248 -6.50 15.73 -30.05
CA THR A 248 -7.28 15.15 -28.94
C THR A 248 -6.38 14.60 -27.84
N HIS A 249 -5.34 13.84 -28.20
CA HIS A 249 -4.37 13.29 -27.24
C HIS A 249 -3.52 14.37 -26.56
N ASP A 250 -3.25 15.48 -27.26
CA ASP A 250 -2.44 16.57 -26.74
C ASP A 250 -3.28 17.51 -25.86
N LEU A 251 -4.57 17.70 -26.16
CA LEU A 251 -5.52 18.32 -25.22
C LEU A 251 -5.63 17.51 -23.92
N ALA A 252 -5.69 16.18 -24.01
CA ALA A 252 -5.75 15.31 -22.84
C ALA A 252 -4.44 15.32 -22.03
N PHE A 253 -3.28 15.42 -22.68
CA PHE A 253 -2.00 15.59 -22.00
C PHE A 253 -1.89 16.96 -21.29
N ILE A 254 -2.27 18.03 -21.97
CA ILE A 254 -2.33 19.39 -21.40
C ILE A 254 -3.29 19.41 -20.20
N TRP A 255 -4.47 18.81 -20.32
CA TRP A 255 -5.44 18.67 -19.23
C TRP A 255 -4.82 17.98 -18.01
N GLY A 256 -4.24 16.78 -18.20
CA GLY A 256 -3.67 15.99 -17.11
C GLY A 256 -2.44 16.61 -16.43
N THR A 257 -1.68 17.46 -17.15
CA THR A 257 -0.52 18.17 -16.60
C THR A 257 -0.88 19.49 -15.91
N THR A 258 -1.93 20.17 -16.36
CA THR A 258 -2.32 21.50 -15.84
C THR A 258 -3.33 21.44 -14.70
N ASN A 259 -4.41 20.65 -14.81
CA ASN A 259 -5.53 20.68 -13.85
C ASN A 259 -5.08 20.47 -12.39
N ASN A 260 -4.56 19.27 -12.09
CA ASN A 260 -4.27 18.87 -10.71
C ASN A 260 -3.21 19.74 -10.03
N SER A 261 -2.10 20.03 -10.72
CA SER A 261 -1.01 20.81 -10.12
C SER A 261 -1.39 22.27 -9.86
N ILE A 262 -2.20 22.88 -10.74
CA ILE A 262 -2.59 24.29 -10.61
C ILE A 262 -3.64 24.49 -9.53
N ILE A 263 -4.65 23.61 -9.46
CA ILE A 263 -5.65 23.64 -8.38
C ILE A 263 -5.02 23.27 -7.03
N THR A 264 -4.01 22.38 -7.00
CA THR A 264 -3.25 22.15 -5.76
C THR A 264 -2.45 23.38 -5.36
N SER A 265 -1.78 24.07 -6.30
CA SER A 265 -1.02 25.30 -6.02
C SER A 265 -1.90 26.41 -5.44
N PHE A 266 -3.11 26.58 -5.98
CA PHE A 266 -4.14 27.46 -5.41
C PHE A 266 -4.46 27.08 -3.95
N TRP A 267 -4.77 25.81 -3.69
CA TRP A 267 -5.12 25.36 -2.34
C TRP A 267 -3.96 25.49 -1.35
N THR A 268 -2.74 25.09 -1.74
CA THR A 268 -1.54 25.23 -0.90
C THR A 268 -1.29 26.70 -0.54
N ALA A 269 -1.51 27.64 -1.47
CA ALA A 269 -1.43 29.06 -1.17
C ALA A 269 -2.55 29.55 -0.24
N VAL A 270 -3.81 29.18 -0.49
CA VAL A 270 -4.95 29.53 0.38
C VAL A 270 -4.71 29.08 1.82
N GLU A 271 -4.27 27.83 2.02
CA GLU A 271 -3.99 27.32 3.38
C GLU A 271 -2.77 28.00 4.03
N THR A 272 -1.78 28.42 3.22
CA THR A 272 -0.63 29.18 3.73
C THR A 272 -1.03 30.59 4.17
N TYR A 273 -1.81 31.33 3.37
CA TYR A 273 -2.20 32.72 3.69
C TYR A 273 -3.29 32.83 4.77
N LYS A 274 -4.03 31.76 5.06
CA LYS A 274 -5.05 31.73 6.12
C LYS A 274 -4.49 31.75 7.55
N ASP A 275 -3.24 31.30 7.75
CA ASP A 275 -2.59 31.27 9.06
C ASP A 275 -1.31 32.11 9.04
N SER A 276 -1.31 33.22 9.78
CA SER A 276 -0.17 34.14 9.86
C SER A 276 1.11 33.49 10.42
N ASN A 277 0.99 32.48 11.30
CA ASN A 277 2.13 31.75 11.85
C ASN A 277 2.70 30.77 10.82
N LEU A 278 1.84 30.15 10.02
CA LEU A 278 2.23 29.27 8.93
C LEU A 278 2.89 30.05 7.79
N LEU A 279 2.30 31.19 7.40
CA LEU A 279 2.87 32.13 6.44
C LEU A 279 4.26 32.63 6.87
N ALA A 280 4.45 32.96 8.15
CA ALA A 280 5.74 33.38 8.68
C ALA A 280 6.81 32.26 8.58
N GLN A 281 6.44 31.01 8.88
CA GLN A 281 7.33 29.85 8.72
C GLN A 281 7.68 29.59 7.25
N VAL A 282 6.69 29.63 6.35
CA VAL A 282 6.94 29.47 4.90
C VAL A 282 7.83 30.57 4.35
N ARG A 283 7.61 31.83 4.75
CA ARG A 283 8.48 32.96 4.39
C ARG A 283 9.90 32.76 4.90
N GLN A 284 10.08 32.23 6.12
CA GLN A 284 11.40 31.92 6.67
C GLN A 284 12.12 30.81 5.88
N GLU A 285 11.41 29.71 5.55
CA GLU A 285 11.95 28.62 4.74
C GLU A 285 12.30 29.06 3.31
N ALA A 286 11.41 29.82 2.66
CA ALA A 286 11.63 30.38 1.33
C ALA A 286 12.82 31.34 1.30
N GLN A 287 12.90 32.28 2.26
CA GLN A 287 14.02 33.21 2.41
C GLN A 287 15.36 32.48 2.61
N ALA A 288 15.36 31.40 3.40
CA ALA A 288 16.55 30.58 3.61
C ALA A 288 17.02 29.84 2.34
N CYS A 289 16.17 29.74 1.30
CA CYS A 289 16.46 29.10 0.03
C CYS A 289 16.84 30.06 -1.10
N LEU A 290 16.78 31.39 -0.89
CA LEU A 290 17.18 32.36 -1.90
C LEU A 290 18.69 32.27 -2.23
N ILE A 291 19.02 32.43 -3.51
CA ILE A 291 20.40 32.56 -3.98
C ILE A 291 20.77 34.05 -3.89
N ILE A 292 21.64 34.39 -2.95
CA ILE A 292 22.18 35.75 -2.81
C ILE A 292 23.36 35.89 -3.78
N GLU A 293 23.10 36.39 -4.99
CA GLU A 293 24.15 36.87 -5.87
C GLU A 293 24.63 38.24 -5.39
N SER A 294 25.89 38.32 -4.95
CA SER A 294 26.54 39.59 -4.66
C SER A 294 27.03 40.26 -5.95
N GLU A 295 26.98 41.60 -5.98
CA GLU A 295 27.67 42.45 -6.96
C GLU A 295 26.99 42.73 -8.33
N ALA A 296 25.67 42.88 -8.37
CA ALA A 296 25.02 43.89 -9.23
C ALA A 296 23.64 44.27 -8.70
N GLY A 297 23.27 45.56 -8.74
CA GLY A 297 21.94 46.04 -8.34
C GLY A 297 20.86 45.68 -9.36
N GLY A 298 20.45 44.41 -9.40
CA GLY A 298 19.54 43.87 -10.41
C GLY A 298 18.07 43.87 -9.99
N SER A 299 17.22 44.55 -10.77
CA SER A 299 15.75 44.48 -10.69
C SER A 299 15.21 43.20 -11.33
N GLY A 300 15.68 42.04 -10.88
CA GLY A 300 15.32 40.72 -11.44
C GLY A 300 14.35 39.92 -10.57
N PRO A 301 13.77 38.84 -11.09
CA PRO A 301 12.96 37.90 -10.31
C PRO A 301 13.81 37.18 -9.24
N PRO A 302 13.24 36.83 -8.08
CA PRO A 302 13.97 36.10 -7.04
C PRO A 302 14.35 34.69 -7.50
N GLN A 303 15.60 34.30 -7.24
CA GLN A 303 16.14 32.98 -7.57
C GLN A 303 16.30 32.10 -6.32
N PHE A 304 15.98 30.81 -6.45
CA PHE A 304 15.96 29.85 -5.35
C PHE A 304 16.88 28.66 -5.62
N ASN A 305 17.58 28.19 -4.58
CA ASN A 305 18.20 26.88 -4.59
C ASN A 305 17.10 25.82 -4.49
N MET A 306 16.74 25.24 -5.63
CA MET A 306 15.63 24.30 -5.76
C MET A 306 15.84 22.98 -4.99
N GLU A 307 17.08 22.50 -4.90
CA GLU A 307 17.37 21.31 -4.10
C GLU A 307 17.08 21.56 -2.61
N LYS A 308 17.50 22.71 -2.10
CA LYS A 308 17.23 23.14 -0.72
C LYS A 308 15.75 23.41 -0.48
N LEU A 309 15.07 24.07 -1.44
CA LEU A 309 13.65 24.43 -1.34
C LEU A 309 12.75 23.20 -1.26
N LEU A 310 12.99 22.18 -2.09
CA LEU A 310 12.21 20.94 -2.10
C LEU A 310 12.45 20.02 -0.90
N GLN A 311 13.42 20.37 -0.04
CA GLN A 311 13.73 19.70 1.22
C GLN A 311 13.19 20.46 2.45
N GLN A 312 12.64 21.67 2.30
CA GLN A 312 12.11 22.44 3.43
C GLN A 312 10.92 21.72 4.10
N PRO A 313 10.91 21.55 5.43
CA PRO A 313 9.96 20.67 6.10
C PRO A 313 8.52 21.21 6.09
N VAL A 314 8.28 22.49 6.42
CA VAL A 314 6.93 23.06 6.50
C VAL A 314 6.32 23.17 5.09
N LEU A 315 7.07 23.66 4.10
CA LEU A 315 6.65 23.67 2.69
C LEU A 315 6.24 22.28 2.18
N GLN A 316 7.01 21.22 2.50
CA GLN A 316 6.62 19.85 2.15
C GLN A 316 5.39 19.37 2.91
N ALA A 317 5.23 19.75 4.18
CA ALA A 317 4.09 19.36 5.00
C ALA A 317 2.77 20.02 4.55
N ILE A 318 2.78 21.31 4.22
CA ILE A 318 1.62 22.02 3.65
C ILE A 318 1.22 21.38 2.32
N TYR A 319 2.20 21.13 1.44
CA TYR A 319 1.98 20.41 0.18
C TYR A 319 1.34 19.02 0.41
N ALA A 320 1.85 18.25 1.38
CA ALA A 320 1.35 16.89 1.65
C ALA A 320 -0.05 16.87 2.28
N GLU A 321 -0.35 17.80 3.18
CA GLU A 321 -1.67 17.97 3.81
C GLU A 321 -2.69 18.55 2.82
N THR A 322 -2.27 19.45 1.92
CA THR A 322 -3.12 19.92 0.81
C THR A 322 -3.56 18.75 -0.05
N LEU A 323 -2.59 17.93 -0.49
CA LEU A 323 -2.87 16.75 -1.31
C LEU A 323 -3.76 15.74 -0.57
N ARG A 324 -3.60 15.55 0.75
CA ARG A 324 -4.44 14.66 1.56
C ARG A 324 -5.90 15.14 1.59
N LEU A 325 -6.13 16.41 1.92
CA LEU A 325 -7.49 16.93 2.14
C LEU A 325 -8.24 17.25 0.85
N ARG A 326 -7.52 17.63 -0.21
CA ARG A 326 -8.14 18.22 -1.40
C ARG A 326 -8.27 17.25 -2.57
N ILE A 327 -7.52 16.14 -2.62
CA ILE A 327 -7.63 15.13 -3.71
C ILE A 327 -8.86 14.24 -3.52
N SER A 328 -9.68 14.15 -4.57
CA SER A 328 -10.85 13.26 -4.59
C SER A 328 -11.00 12.43 -5.88
N GLY A 329 -9.88 12.23 -6.59
CA GLY A 329 -9.86 11.44 -7.82
C GLY A 329 -10.18 9.95 -7.61
N TYR A 330 -10.49 9.27 -8.71
CA TYR A 330 -10.57 7.81 -8.76
C TYR A 330 -9.35 7.19 -9.44
N LEU A 331 -8.82 6.14 -8.83
CA LEU A 331 -7.84 5.25 -9.45
C LEU A 331 -8.62 4.11 -10.09
N VAL A 332 -8.92 4.25 -11.38
CA VAL A 332 -9.63 3.24 -12.16
C VAL A 332 -8.65 2.46 -13.02
N ARG A 333 -8.70 1.13 -12.90
CA ARG A 333 -7.89 0.17 -13.66
C ARG A 333 -8.78 -0.95 -14.21
N HIS A 334 -8.22 -1.79 -15.05
CA HIS A 334 -8.77 -3.08 -15.46
C HIS A 334 -7.63 -4.08 -15.63
N HIS A 335 -7.95 -5.36 -15.68
CA HIS A 335 -7.05 -6.41 -16.15
C HIS A 335 -7.56 -6.89 -17.52
N SER A 336 -6.65 -7.09 -18.48
CA SER A 336 -6.99 -7.45 -19.87
C SER A 336 -6.76 -8.93 -20.21
N HIS A 337 -5.96 -9.63 -19.40
CA HIS A 337 -5.42 -10.97 -19.70
C HIS A 337 -5.90 -12.04 -18.70
N GLY A 338 -7.22 -12.19 -18.58
CA GLY A 338 -7.85 -13.20 -17.72
C GLY A 338 -8.39 -12.62 -16.41
N ASP A 339 -8.83 -13.49 -15.50
CA ASP A 339 -9.32 -13.06 -14.19
C ASP A 339 -8.14 -12.69 -13.28
N ILE A 340 -8.32 -11.70 -12.40
CA ILE A 340 -7.30 -11.27 -11.44
C ILE A 340 -7.80 -11.46 -10.01
N GLU A 341 -6.92 -11.86 -9.09
CA GLU A 341 -7.22 -11.99 -7.68
C GLU A 341 -6.54 -10.86 -6.87
N ILE A 342 -7.30 -10.22 -5.97
CA ILE A 342 -6.80 -9.18 -5.06
C ILE A 342 -7.36 -9.48 -3.66
N GLU A 343 -6.51 -9.83 -2.70
CA GLU A 343 -6.91 -10.19 -1.32
C GLU A 343 -8.03 -11.26 -1.24
N GLY A 344 -7.91 -12.35 -2.01
CA GLY A 344 -8.93 -13.40 -2.08
C GLY A 344 -10.16 -13.05 -2.93
N TRP A 345 -10.24 -11.84 -3.49
CA TRP A 345 -11.34 -11.43 -4.36
C TRP A 345 -10.99 -11.61 -5.83
N ARG A 346 -11.62 -12.60 -6.48
CA ARG A 346 -11.55 -12.81 -7.93
C ARG A 346 -12.40 -11.79 -8.68
N ILE A 347 -11.76 -10.95 -9.48
CA ILE A 347 -12.39 -10.03 -10.43
C ILE A 347 -12.33 -10.66 -11.84
N PRO A 348 -13.46 -10.76 -12.57
CA PRO A 348 -13.45 -11.29 -13.93
C PRO A 348 -12.68 -10.40 -14.92
N ASN A 349 -12.14 -11.00 -15.99
CA ASN A 349 -11.41 -10.31 -17.04
C ASN A 349 -12.16 -9.06 -17.59
N ASN A 350 -11.42 -8.03 -18.00
CA ASN A 350 -11.89 -6.79 -18.62
C ASN A 350 -12.90 -5.95 -17.80
N HIS A 351 -13.07 -6.22 -16.50
CA HIS A 351 -13.90 -5.40 -15.63
C HIS A 351 -13.14 -4.22 -15.02
N LEU A 352 -13.84 -3.11 -14.77
CA LEU A 352 -13.26 -1.92 -14.15
C LEU A 352 -13.13 -2.13 -12.64
N ILE A 353 -11.93 -1.92 -12.12
CA ILE A 353 -11.60 -1.89 -10.69
C ILE A 353 -11.35 -0.43 -10.32
N LEU A 354 -12.04 0.07 -9.29
CA LEU A 354 -12.03 1.48 -8.88
C LEU A 354 -11.66 1.59 -7.40
N THR A 355 -10.75 2.51 -7.07
CA THR A 355 -10.58 2.98 -5.69
C THR A 355 -10.41 4.50 -5.64
N SER A 356 -10.33 5.10 -4.45
CA SER A 356 -10.11 6.54 -4.28
C SER A 356 -9.11 6.81 -3.15
N PRO A 357 -8.09 7.67 -3.39
CA PRO A 357 -7.20 8.16 -2.33
C PRO A 357 -7.95 8.80 -1.17
N MET A 358 -9.06 9.50 -1.44
CA MET A 358 -9.89 10.17 -0.43
C MET A 358 -10.30 9.24 0.71
N ASN A 359 -10.62 7.97 0.43
CA ASN A 359 -11.00 7.00 1.47
C ASN A 359 -9.82 6.66 2.40
N ALA A 360 -8.61 6.61 1.87
CA ALA A 360 -7.39 6.36 2.65
C ALA A 360 -6.84 7.63 3.32
N HIS A 361 -7.11 8.81 2.73
CA HIS A 361 -6.69 10.13 3.20
C HIS A 361 -7.60 10.74 4.27
N MET A 362 -8.85 10.30 4.32
CA MET A 362 -9.87 10.73 5.29
C MET A 362 -10.17 9.66 6.35
N ASP A 363 -9.31 8.63 6.47
CA ASP A 363 -9.43 7.60 7.49
C ASP A 363 -9.11 8.17 8.89
N PRO A 364 -10.09 8.25 9.81
CA PRO A 364 -9.86 8.84 11.12
C PRO A 364 -8.94 7.99 12.01
N GLU A 365 -8.77 6.69 11.76
CA GLU A 365 -7.87 5.83 12.56
C GLU A 365 -6.38 6.15 12.28
N ILE A 366 -6.09 6.68 11.09
CA ILE A 366 -4.73 6.95 10.61
C ILE A 366 -4.39 8.43 10.75
N TRP A 367 -5.34 9.31 10.45
CA TRP A 367 -5.07 10.73 10.28
C TRP A 367 -5.54 11.61 11.43
N SER A 368 -6.41 11.14 12.33
CA SER A 368 -6.83 11.97 13.47
C SER A 368 -5.70 12.14 14.48
N HIS A 369 -5.48 13.37 14.92
CA HIS A 369 -4.61 13.68 16.06
C HIS A 369 -5.45 14.12 17.26
N LYS A 370 -4.92 14.03 18.48
CA LYS A 370 -5.64 14.31 19.74
C LYS A 370 -6.37 15.67 19.75
N GLU A 371 -5.81 16.65 19.05
CA GLU A 371 -6.26 18.04 19.01
C GLU A 371 -6.73 18.49 17.62
N HIS A 372 -6.49 17.70 16.56
CA HIS A 372 -6.78 18.06 15.17
C HIS A 372 -7.56 16.93 14.45
N PRO A 373 -8.90 17.06 14.28
CA PRO A 373 -9.74 16.12 13.54
C PRO A 373 -9.27 15.87 12.10
N VAL A 374 -9.69 14.75 11.50
CA VAL A 374 -9.24 14.32 10.16
C VAL A 374 -9.60 15.30 9.04
N ASP A 375 -10.65 16.09 9.18
CA ASP A 375 -11.12 17.10 8.24
C ASP A 375 -10.50 18.50 8.43
N GLU A 376 -9.72 18.70 9.49
CA GLU A 376 -8.95 19.92 9.70
C GLU A 376 -7.64 19.91 8.91
N PHE A 377 -7.32 21.03 8.25
CA PHE A 377 -5.99 21.25 7.64
C PHE A 377 -4.95 21.46 8.73
N TRP A 378 -4.07 20.48 8.94
CA TRP A 378 -2.98 20.59 9.90
C TRP A 378 -1.68 20.00 9.32
N PRO A 379 -0.70 20.82 8.90
CA PRO A 379 0.54 20.32 8.31
C PRO A 379 1.39 19.52 9.33
N GLY A 380 1.15 19.66 10.63
CA GLY A 380 1.81 18.89 11.67
C GLY A 380 1.67 17.37 11.53
N ARG A 381 0.67 16.85 10.79
CA ARG A 381 0.56 15.42 10.44
C ARG A 381 1.75 14.86 9.66
N PHE A 382 2.54 15.72 9.02
CA PHE A 382 3.72 15.37 8.25
C PHE A 382 5.03 15.90 8.84
N LEU A 383 4.99 16.44 10.06
CA LEU A 383 6.15 16.98 10.76
C LEU A 383 6.43 16.15 12.01
N ARG A 384 7.71 15.82 12.26
CA ARG A 384 8.16 15.37 13.58
C ARG A 384 9.34 16.21 14.06
N PRO A 385 9.59 16.31 15.38
CA PRO A 385 10.82 16.91 15.88
C PRO A 385 12.01 16.15 15.31
N ALA A 386 12.95 16.85 14.69
CA ALA A 386 14.12 16.23 14.11
C ALA A 386 14.90 15.47 15.19
N ALA A 387 15.38 14.26 14.88
CA ALA A 387 16.21 13.43 15.77
C ALA A 387 17.57 14.08 16.16
N ASN A 388 17.77 15.37 15.89
CA ASN A 388 19.00 16.12 16.12
C ASN A 388 19.19 16.63 17.56
N GLY A 389 18.21 16.41 18.45
CA GLY A 389 18.32 16.69 19.90
C GLY A 389 18.06 18.14 20.32
N SER A 390 17.75 19.03 19.39
CA SER A 390 17.49 20.45 19.68
C SER A 390 16.08 20.74 20.20
N GLY A 391 15.11 19.86 19.91
CA GLY A 391 13.68 20.07 20.21
C GLY A 391 13.00 21.18 19.39
N THR A 392 13.74 21.92 18.56
CA THR A 392 13.27 23.14 17.87
C THR A 392 13.27 23.03 16.34
N ALA A 393 14.00 22.07 15.77
CA ALA A 393 14.00 21.81 14.34
C ALA A 393 12.97 20.73 13.97
N TRP A 394 12.21 20.95 12.90
CA TRP A 394 11.26 19.98 12.35
C TRP A 394 11.86 19.21 11.16
N GLU A 395 11.43 17.96 10.97
CA GLU A 395 11.69 17.19 9.74
C GLU A 395 10.37 16.71 9.13
N PHE A 396 10.31 16.70 7.79
CA PHE A 396 9.17 16.16 7.04
C PHE A 396 9.22 14.63 7.02
N THR A 397 8.10 13.96 7.29
CA THR A 397 7.97 12.51 7.19
C THR A 397 6.57 12.07 6.75
N THR A 398 6.50 10.98 5.99
CA THR A 398 5.25 10.28 5.65
C THR A 398 5.10 8.94 6.40
N GLU A 399 6.01 8.61 7.33
CA GLU A 399 5.97 7.35 8.09
C GLU A 399 4.66 7.21 8.88
N MET A 400 4.20 8.31 9.50
CA MET A 400 2.95 8.35 10.26
C MET A 400 1.70 8.01 9.42
N ALA A 401 1.75 8.17 8.10
CA ALA A 401 0.66 7.83 7.20
C ALA A 401 0.52 6.31 6.95
N GLN A 402 1.47 5.48 7.42
CA GLN A 402 1.47 4.02 7.26
C GLN A 402 1.30 3.56 5.80
N GLY A 403 1.79 4.35 4.84
CA GLY A 403 1.63 4.11 3.40
C GLY A 403 0.30 4.60 2.79
N SER A 404 -0.67 5.04 3.60
CA SER A 404 -1.99 5.50 3.16
C SER A 404 -1.97 6.85 2.43
N TRP A 405 -0.83 7.55 2.42
CA TRP A 405 -0.64 8.78 1.64
C TRP A 405 -0.37 8.44 0.17
N ILE A 406 -1.44 8.23 -0.61
CA ILE A 406 -1.41 7.84 -2.03
C ILE A 406 -1.97 8.89 -3.02
N PRO A 407 -1.63 10.20 -2.91
CA PRO A 407 -2.22 11.23 -3.78
C PRO A 407 -1.90 11.06 -5.27
N TYR A 408 -0.78 10.43 -5.59
CA TYR A 408 -0.38 10.12 -6.97
C TYR A 408 -0.76 8.70 -7.41
N GLY A 409 -1.63 8.02 -6.65
CA GLY A 409 -1.74 6.57 -6.68
C GLY A 409 -0.51 5.89 -6.07
N GLY A 410 -0.18 4.70 -6.55
CA GLY A 410 0.96 3.92 -6.08
C GLY A 410 1.36 2.82 -7.06
N GLY A 411 2.49 2.17 -6.76
CA GLY A 411 3.06 1.10 -7.59
C GLY A 411 3.44 1.53 -9.01
N TYR A 412 3.27 0.63 -9.96
CA TYR A 412 3.68 0.81 -11.35
C TYR A 412 2.94 1.94 -12.06
N HIS A 413 1.67 2.18 -11.69
CA HIS A 413 0.82 3.18 -12.34
C HIS A 413 0.68 4.48 -11.53
N ALA A 414 1.65 4.77 -10.66
CA ALA A 414 1.77 6.06 -9.98
C ALA A 414 2.03 7.19 -10.99
N CYS A 415 1.48 8.38 -10.74
CA CYS A 415 1.59 9.51 -11.67
C CYS A 415 3.06 9.76 -12.12
N PRO A 416 3.37 9.77 -13.42
CA PRO A 416 4.71 10.02 -13.91
C PRO A 416 5.14 11.49 -13.65
N GLY A 417 4.20 12.43 -13.66
CA GLY A 417 4.46 13.84 -13.39
C GLY A 417 4.73 14.21 -11.92
N ARG A 418 4.62 13.27 -10.98
CA ARG A 418 4.65 13.54 -9.51
C ARG A 418 5.85 14.38 -9.03
N HIS A 419 7.03 14.19 -9.62
CA HIS A 419 8.24 14.92 -9.24
C HIS A 419 8.19 16.37 -9.73
N PHE A 420 7.73 16.58 -10.96
CA PHE A 420 7.51 17.91 -11.53
C PHE A 420 6.35 18.65 -10.82
N ALA A 421 5.24 17.94 -10.51
CA ALA A 421 4.11 18.50 -9.78
C ALA A 421 4.52 18.98 -8.38
N LYS A 422 5.26 18.16 -7.61
CA LYS A 422 5.85 18.59 -6.32
C LYS A 422 6.68 19.85 -6.47
N MET A 423 7.53 19.90 -7.49
CA MET A 423 8.40 21.04 -7.76
C MET A 423 7.58 22.30 -8.07
N MET A 424 6.61 22.20 -8.98
CA MET A 424 5.70 23.30 -9.35
C MET A 424 4.95 23.86 -8.14
N ILE A 425 4.30 23.01 -7.34
CA ILE A 425 3.44 23.44 -6.23
C ILE A 425 4.26 24.14 -5.13
N ILE A 426 5.38 23.54 -4.73
CA ILE A 426 6.27 24.13 -3.71
C ILE A 426 6.90 25.43 -4.23
N PHE A 427 7.35 25.46 -5.49
CA PHE A 427 7.98 26.64 -6.07
C PHE A 427 7.02 27.81 -6.26
N ALA A 428 5.81 27.55 -6.77
CA ALA A 428 4.77 28.57 -6.93
C ALA A 428 4.35 29.15 -5.55
N THR A 429 4.26 28.31 -4.52
CA THR A 429 3.96 28.76 -3.14
C THR A 429 5.09 29.64 -2.60
N ALA A 430 6.35 29.20 -2.72
CA ALA A 430 7.51 29.98 -2.30
C ALA A 430 7.57 31.34 -3.01
N LEU A 431 7.47 31.36 -4.34
CA LEU A 431 7.43 32.60 -5.12
C LEU A 431 6.31 33.54 -4.66
N MET A 432 5.08 33.05 -4.53
CA MET A 432 3.96 33.87 -4.06
C MET A 432 4.25 34.49 -2.69
N THR A 433 4.63 33.67 -1.70
CA THR A 433 4.86 34.15 -0.33
C THR A 433 6.07 35.08 -0.19
N THR A 434 7.05 35.00 -1.10
CA THR A 434 8.22 35.90 -1.15
C THR A 434 7.91 37.21 -1.86
N MET A 435 7.03 37.21 -2.87
CA MET A 435 6.80 38.37 -3.75
C MET A 435 5.53 39.16 -3.42
N TYR A 436 4.55 38.53 -2.76
CA TYR A 436 3.23 39.10 -2.53
C TYR A 436 2.77 38.93 -1.08
N ASP A 437 2.09 39.96 -0.57
CA ASP A 437 1.12 39.82 0.51
C ASP A 437 -0.25 39.50 -0.10
N CYS A 438 -1.02 38.65 0.56
CA CYS A 438 -2.37 38.26 0.12
C CYS A 438 -3.28 38.14 1.35
N GLU A 439 -4.47 38.72 1.26
CA GLU A 439 -5.51 38.66 2.29
C GLU A 439 -6.72 37.90 1.75
N ILE A 440 -7.15 36.85 2.44
CA ILE A 440 -8.29 36.03 2.04
C ILE A 440 -9.58 36.67 2.57
N LEU A 441 -10.28 37.42 1.73
CA LEU A 441 -11.53 38.12 2.07
C LEU A 441 -12.76 37.19 2.15
N ALA A 442 -12.64 35.92 1.74
CA ALA A 442 -13.73 34.95 1.77
C ALA A 442 -13.96 34.41 3.19
N ASP A 443 -15.23 34.21 3.57
CA ASP A 443 -15.58 33.53 4.82
C ASP A 443 -15.19 32.03 4.73
N PRO A 444 -14.60 31.43 5.77
CA PRO A 444 -14.30 29.99 5.81
C PRO A 444 -15.46 29.06 5.43
N LYS A 445 -16.72 29.45 5.65
CA LYS A 445 -17.91 28.68 5.23
C LYS A 445 -18.07 28.59 3.70
N ASP A 446 -17.52 29.55 2.95
CA ASP A 446 -17.57 29.62 1.49
C ASP A 446 -16.31 28.96 0.87
N MET A 447 -15.40 28.45 1.72
CA MET A 447 -14.22 27.66 1.36
C MET A 447 -14.44 26.12 1.45
N VAL A 448 -15.70 25.67 1.36
CA VAL A 448 -16.10 24.25 1.38
C VAL A 448 -15.94 23.61 0.00
N MET A 449 -15.55 22.34 -0.12
CA MET A 449 -15.31 21.70 -1.43
C MET A 449 -16.58 21.36 -2.25
N SER A 450 -16.44 21.32 -3.59
CA SER A 450 -17.49 21.12 -4.59
C SER A 450 -17.47 19.72 -5.17
N MET A 451 -18.63 19.07 -5.13
CA MET A 451 -18.85 17.76 -5.74
C MET A 451 -18.88 17.78 -7.27
N ARG A 452 -18.79 18.95 -7.94
CA ARG A 452 -18.93 19.08 -9.39
C ARG A 452 -17.88 18.29 -10.18
N ASN A 453 -16.63 18.23 -9.71
CA ASN A 453 -15.52 17.54 -10.37
C ASN A 453 -15.07 16.27 -9.62
N PHE A 454 -15.92 15.77 -8.71
CA PHE A 454 -15.64 14.62 -7.84
C PHE A 454 -15.36 13.35 -8.66
N GLY A 455 -14.15 12.78 -8.51
CA GLY A 455 -13.72 11.59 -9.22
C GLY A 455 -12.70 11.81 -10.34
N PHE A 456 -12.53 13.04 -10.83
CA PHE A 456 -11.44 13.39 -11.76
C PHE A 456 -10.28 14.13 -11.09
N ASP A 457 -10.56 15.11 -10.24
CA ASP A 457 -9.56 16.08 -9.75
C ASP A 457 -9.70 16.41 -8.24
N LEU A 458 -8.95 17.42 -7.78
CA LEU A 458 -9.18 18.13 -6.53
C LEU A 458 -10.44 19.01 -6.61
N GLN A 459 -11.11 19.23 -5.48
CA GLN A 459 -12.38 19.96 -5.45
C GLN A 459 -12.18 21.48 -5.24
N GLN A 460 -12.87 22.31 -6.03
CA GLN A 460 -13.01 23.78 -5.90
C GLN A 460 -14.23 24.14 -5.02
N THR A 461 -14.50 25.38 -4.59
CA THR A 461 -15.53 25.64 -3.55
C THR A 461 -16.91 26.16 -4.04
N PRO A 462 -18.08 25.71 -3.51
CA PRO A 462 -19.39 26.33 -3.77
C PRO A 462 -19.71 27.47 -2.80
N ALA A 463 -20.33 28.53 -3.32
CA ALA A 463 -20.41 29.84 -2.67
C ALA A 463 -21.63 30.10 -1.74
N SER A 464 -22.15 29.14 -0.96
CA SER A 464 -23.29 29.41 -0.03
C SER A 464 -23.68 28.31 1.00
N ASN A 465 -23.51 28.53 2.32
CA ASN A 465 -24.44 28.00 3.38
C ASN A 465 -24.20 28.52 4.85
N PRO A 466 -25.23 28.66 5.73
CA PRO A 466 -25.05 29.05 7.15
C PRO A 466 -25.79 28.20 8.24
N LYS A 467 -25.07 27.60 9.22
CA LYS A 467 -25.59 27.05 10.52
C LYS A 467 -24.50 27.01 11.63
N VAL A 468 -24.88 26.99 12.92
CA VAL A 468 -23.97 26.99 14.12
C VAL A 468 -24.47 26.05 15.24
N MET A 469 -23.57 25.39 15.98
CA MET A 469 -23.86 24.43 17.08
C MET A 469 -22.74 24.41 18.15
N LEU A 470 -23.04 24.02 19.40
CA LEU A 470 -22.06 23.81 20.51
C LEU A 470 -22.17 22.40 21.09
N LYS A 471 -21.06 21.81 21.54
CA LYS A 471 -21.00 20.48 22.19
C LYS A 471 -20.25 20.55 23.51
N ILE A 472 -20.75 19.86 24.54
CA ILE A 472 -20.15 19.78 25.89
C ILE A 472 -19.98 18.30 26.23
N PHE A 473 -18.83 17.95 26.83
CA PHE A 473 -18.48 16.60 27.26
C PHE A 473 -18.31 16.57 28.78
N VAL A 474 -18.97 15.63 29.45
CA VAL A 474 -18.96 15.50 30.92
C VAL A 474 -18.54 14.09 31.31
N LEU A 475 -17.61 13.95 32.26
CA LEU A 475 -17.19 12.66 32.81
C LEU A 475 -17.82 12.48 34.20
N PRO A 476 -18.74 11.51 34.41
CA PRO A 476 -19.30 11.23 35.73
C PRO A 476 -18.25 10.66 36.71
N PRO A 477 -18.40 10.84 38.04
CA PRO A 477 -17.41 10.40 39.03
C PRO A 477 -17.11 8.88 39.04
N ASP A 478 -18.08 8.07 38.62
CA ASP A 478 -18.02 6.60 38.67
C ASP A 478 -17.87 5.95 37.26
N ALA A 479 -17.56 6.73 36.23
CA ALA A 479 -17.36 6.22 34.86
C ALA A 479 -15.91 5.72 34.64
N PRO A 480 -15.70 4.59 33.95
CA PRO A 480 -14.35 4.13 33.61
C PRO A 480 -13.65 5.10 32.65
N ASP A 481 -12.34 5.26 32.83
CA ASP A 481 -11.51 6.19 32.06
C ASP A 481 -11.74 6.08 30.54
N ASN A 482 -11.90 7.25 29.90
CA ASN A 482 -12.20 7.46 28.47
C ASN A 482 -13.67 7.28 28.00
N SER A 483 -14.67 7.47 28.87
CA SER A 483 -16.10 7.47 28.45
C SER A 483 -16.89 8.74 28.83
N PRO A 484 -16.59 9.93 28.26
CA PRO A 484 -17.35 11.15 28.52
C PRO A 484 -18.72 11.15 27.82
N GLU A 485 -19.77 11.52 28.55
CA GLU A 485 -21.11 11.77 28.00
C GLU A 485 -21.14 13.08 27.20
N GLN A 486 -21.79 13.06 26.02
CA GLN A 486 -21.88 14.21 25.12
C GLN A 486 -23.28 14.87 25.13
N TYR A 487 -23.31 16.16 25.40
CA TYR A 487 -24.50 17.01 25.32
C TYR A 487 -24.34 18.03 24.17
N VAL A 488 -25.37 18.18 23.32
CA VAL A 488 -25.31 19.05 22.11
C VAL A 488 -26.39 20.13 22.18
N PHE A 489 -25.98 21.38 22.00
CA PHE A 489 -26.84 22.55 22.09
C PHE A 489 -26.85 23.30 20.74
N ASN A 490 -28.04 23.45 20.16
CA ASN A 490 -28.25 24.12 18.88
C ASN A 490 -28.79 25.54 19.11
N PHE A 491 -28.06 26.55 18.67
CA PHE A 491 -28.45 27.95 18.85
C PHE A 491 -29.30 28.40 17.65
N THR A 492 -30.57 28.72 17.91
CA THR A 492 -31.56 29.13 16.88
C THR A 492 -31.82 30.64 16.86
N ALA A 493 -31.18 31.41 17.74
CA ALA A 493 -31.42 32.83 17.99
C ALA A 493 -30.79 33.80 16.95
N GLY A 494 -30.92 33.48 15.65
CA GLY A 494 -30.60 34.40 14.55
C GLY A 494 -29.22 35.07 14.63
N ALA A 495 -29.19 36.40 14.48
CA ALA A 495 -27.97 37.19 14.34
C ALA A 495 -27.03 37.17 15.57
N ASN A 496 -27.55 36.92 16.78
CA ASN A 496 -26.75 36.92 18.02
C ASN A 496 -26.31 35.50 18.46
N ALA A 497 -26.77 34.46 17.76
CA ALA A 497 -26.56 33.05 18.14
C ALA A 497 -25.09 32.64 18.33
N ARG A 498 -24.14 33.36 17.73
CA ARG A 498 -22.70 33.06 17.85
C ARG A 498 -22.07 33.70 19.09
N ALA A 499 -22.35 34.97 19.35
CA ALA A 499 -21.85 35.69 20.52
C ALA A 499 -22.33 35.05 21.85
N GLU A 500 -23.56 34.53 21.89
CA GLU A 500 -24.08 33.80 23.05
C GLU A 500 -23.38 32.44 23.24
N ALA A 501 -23.09 31.72 22.16
CA ALA A 501 -22.39 30.44 22.23
C ALA A 501 -20.93 30.58 22.71
N ASP A 502 -20.23 31.63 22.23
CA ASP A 502 -18.84 31.91 22.62
C ASP A 502 -18.74 32.35 24.10
N ALA A 503 -19.65 33.21 24.57
CA ALA A 503 -19.69 33.63 25.97
C ALA A 503 -19.92 32.45 26.96
N ILE A 504 -20.73 31.46 26.57
CA ILE A 504 -20.98 30.25 27.38
C ILE A 504 -19.75 29.33 27.41
N LYS A 505 -19.06 29.19 26.27
CA LYS A 505 -17.84 28.38 26.15
C LYS A 505 -16.72 28.91 27.06
N ASP A 506 -16.47 30.22 27.05
CA ASP A 506 -15.35 30.82 27.77
C ASP A 506 -15.50 30.72 29.30
N ALA A 507 -16.73 30.90 29.81
CA ALA A 507 -17.05 30.74 31.23
C ALA A 507 -16.78 29.31 31.75
N LEU A 508 -17.12 28.29 30.94
CA LEU A 508 -16.85 26.88 31.26
C LEU A 508 -15.34 26.56 31.24
N SER A 509 -14.61 27.08 30.26
CA SER A 509 -13.15 26.84 30.15
C SER A 509 -12.36 27.38 31.35
N ALA A 510 -12.72 28.57 31.86
CA ALA A 510 -12.06 29.16 33.03
C ALA A 510 -12.24 28.31 34.30
N ALA A 511 -13.44 27.76 34.53
CA ALA A 511 -13.72 26.92 35.68
C ALA A 511 -12.93 25.59 35.67
N ILE A 512 -12.73 25.00 34.48
CA ILE A 512 -12.02 23.71 34.32
C ILE A 512 -10.51 23.87 34.56
N GLN A 513 -9.90 24.99 34.13
CA GLN A 513 -8.46 25.21 34.35
C GLN A 513 -8.10 25.34 35.83
N ALA A 514 -8.94 25.99 36.64
CA ALA A 514 -8.71 26.14 38.08
C ALA A 514 -8.69 24.81 38.85
N ALA A 515 -9.34 23.76 38.33
CA ALA A 515 -9.36 22.43 38.94
C ALA A 515 -8.11 21.58 38.62
N LYS A 516 -7.49 21.78 37.44
CA LYS A 516 -6.38 20.94 36.96
C LYS A 516 -5.03 21.23 37.64
N THR A 517 -4.83 22.43 38.18
CA THR A 517 -3.57 22.85 38.81
C THR A 517 -3.29 22.21 40.17
N ALA A 518 -4.21 21.41 40.72
CA ALA A 518 -4.11 20.83 42.06
C ALA A 518 -3.43 19.45 42.15
N GLN A 519 -3.03 18.81 41.03
CA GLN A 519 -2.57 17.41 41.00
C GLN A 519 -1.33 17.15 40.13
N ALA A 520 -0.10 17.31 40.65
CA ALA A 520 1.12 16.73 40.06
C ALA A 520 2.35 16.72 41.01
N ALA A 521 2.99 15.55 41.20
CA ALA A 521 4.39 15.40 41.67
C ALA A 521 4.97 14.02 41.24
N PRO A 522 6.30 13.85 41.01
CA PRO A 522 6.84 12.72 40.20
C PRO A 522 7.94 11.83 40.84
N THR A 523 8.21 10.63 40.28
CA THR A 523 9.34 9.71 40.61
C THR A 523 9.66 8.71 39.44
N PRO A 524 10.81 7.98 39.41
CA PRO A 524 11.62 7.80 38.17
C PRO A 524 12.07 6.35 37.76
N SER A 525 12.96 6.25 36.74
CA SER A 525 13.43 5.02 36.05
C SER A 525 14.74 4.37 36.57
N PRO A 526 15.06 3.10 36.18
CA PRO A 526 16.37 2.44 36.39
C PRO A 526 17.17 2.08 35.09
N ALA A 527 18.30 1.36 35.22
CA ALA A 527 19.53 1.45 34.37
C ALA A 527 19.99 0.11 33.67
N PRO A 528 21.08 0.08 32.85
CA PRO A 528 21.38 -0.98 31.86
C PRO A 528 22.61 -1.90 32.16
N GLY A 529 22.84 -2.97 31.35
CA GLY A 529 24.13 -3.68 31.31
C GLY A 529 24.29 -4.90 30.34
N ALA A 530 25.56 -5.12 29.93
CA ALA A 530 26.23 -6.31 29.36
C ALA A 530 26.14 -6.66 27.85
N GLY A 531 27.31 -6.85 27.20
CA GLY A 531 27.43 -7.51 25.88
C GLY A 531 28.69 -7.18 25.05
N GLU A 532 29.81 -7.90 25.25
CA GLU A 532 30.99 -7.91 24.36
C GLU A 532 31.37 -9.37 24.04
N GLY A 533 32.04 -9.73 22.94
CA GLY A 533 32.53 -8.96 21.78
C GLY A 533 33.48 -9.86 20.95
N MET A 534 33.39 -9.86 19.60
CA MET A 534 33.94 -10.96 18.77
C MET A 534 34.75 -10.51 17.53
N SER A 535 35.74 -11.34 17.13
CA SER A 535 36.68 -11.08 16.02
C SER A 535 36.18 -11.62 14.67
N THR A 536 36.55 -10.97 13.57
CA THR A 536 36.14 -11.34 12.19
C THR A 536 36.52 -12.77 11.79
N ALA A 537 37.69 -13.26 12.20
CA ALA A 537 38.09 -14.66 11.93
C ALA A 537 37.18 -15.68 12.66
N MET A 538 36.65 -15.32 13.83
CA MET A 538 35.67 -16.13 14.56
C MET A 538 34.26 -16.02 13.94
N ALA A 539 33.93 -14.89 13.31
CA ALA A 539 32.67 -14.73 12.57
C ALA A 539 32.63 -15.64 11.33
N PHE A 540 33.70 -15.67 10.53
CA PHE A 540 33.81 -16.62 9.40
C PHE A 540 33.75 -18.08 9.85
N ALA A 541 34.49 -18.46 10.91
CA ALA A 541 34.43 -19.82 11.46
C ALA A 541 33.03 -20.20 11.98
N SER A 542 32.30 -19.23 12.56
CA SER A 542 30.91 -19.41 12.99
C SER A 542 29.96 -19.61 11.81
N ALA A 543 30.09 -18.81 10.75
CA ALA A 543 29.23 -18.87 9.56
C ALA A 543 29.44 -20.14 8.73
N VAL A 544 30.66 -20.66 8.68
CA VAL A 544 30.99 -21.93 7.97
C VAL A 544 30.60 -23.16 8.81
N SER A 545 30.60 -23.07 10.14
CA SER A 545 30.20 -24.18 11.01
C SER A 545 28.67 -24.30 11.23
N SER A 546 27.89 -23.27 10.91
CA SER A 546 26.44 -23.26 11.12
C SER A 546 25.68 -23.92 9.96
N LYS A 547 25.63 -25.26 9.94
CA LYS A 547 24.49 -25.93 9.28
C LYS A 547 23.20 -25.39 9.92
N SER A 548 22.28 -24.93 9.07
CA SER A 548 21.03 -24.28 9.48
C SER A 548 20.26 -25.09 10.52
N THR A 549 20.25 -24.64 11.78
CA THR A 549 19.67 -25.40 12.90
C THR A 549 18.14 -25.35 12.93
N TRP A 550 17.54 -24.31 12.34
CA TRP A 550 16.07 -24.13 12.30
C TRP A 550 15.36 -25.00 11.25
N ASP A 551 16.08 -25.67 10.36
CA ASP A 551 15.49 -26.59 9.36
C ASP A 551 15.29 -28.03 9.88
N ASN A 552 15.78 -28.30 11.10
CA ASN A 552 15.70 -29.60 11.76
C ASN A 552 14.52 -29.70 12.74
N ASP A 553 13.43 -30.33 12.29
CA ASP A 553 12.21 -30.49 13.07
C ASP A 553 12.37 -31.29 14.38
N LYS A 554 13.37 -32.19 14.45
CA LYS A 554 13.67 -32.92 15.69
C LYS A 554 14.31 -31.99 16.73
N TRP A 555 15.09 -31.01 16.27
CA TRP A 555 15.68 -29.99 17.14
C TRP A 555 14.61 -29.00 17.64
N LEU A 556 13.76 -28.46 16.74
CA LEU A 556 12.65 -27.57 17.12
C LEU A 556 11.68 -28.20 18.13
N LYS A 557 11.36 -29.50 17.99
CA LYS A 557 10.53 -30.25 18.95
C LYS A 557 11.22 -30.52 20.28
N GLY A 558 12.56 -30.51 20.32
CA GLY A 558 13.37 -30.74 21.51
C GLY A 558 13.73 -29.47 22.30
N ASP A 559 13.68 -28.28 21.68
CA ASP A 559 14.04 -27.02 22.32
C ASP A 559 12.95 -26.49 23.25
N VAL A 560 13.09 -26.81 24.54
CA VAL A 560 12.19 -26.37 25.62
C VAL A 560 12.27 -24.86 25.86
N GLU A 561 13.42 -24.20 25.62
CA GLU A 561 13.56 -22.75 25.81
C GLU A 561 12.81 -21.98 24.72
N LEU A 562 12.92 -22.42 23.47
CA LEU A 562 12.16 -21.88 22.33
C LEU A 562 10.65 -22.03 22.55
N GLN A 563 10.21 -23.22 23.00
CA GLN A 563 8.80 -23.48 23.32
C GLN A 563 8.30 -22.59 24.46
N GLN A 564 9.05 -22.44 25.55
CA GLN A 564 8.69 -21.53 26.64
C GLN A 564 8.70 -20.05 26.23
N SER A 565 9.60 -19.65 25.32
CA SER A 565 9.64 -18.31 24.77
C SER A 565 8.38 -18.00 23.95
N LEU A 566 7.98 -18.91 23.06
CA LEU A 566 6.76 -18.78 22.26
C LEU A 566 5.49 -18.76 23.12
N LEU A 567 5.42 -19.61 24.16
CA LEU A 567 4.30 -19.59 25.12
C LEU A 567 4.26 -18.32 26.00
N LYS A 568 5.35 -17.56 26.09
CA LYS A 568 5.36 -16.25 26.76
C LYS A 568 4.97 -15.11 25.82
N SER A 569 5.23 -15.22 24.52
CA SER A 569 4.83 -14.21 23.54
C SER A 569 3.35 -14.30 23.14
N ASP A 570 2.73 -15.48 23.17
CA ASP A 570 1.29 -15.67 22.92
C ASP A 570 0.51 -16.17 24.16
N PRO A 571 -0.19 -15.27 24.89
CA PRO A 571 -1.02 -15.64 26.05
C PRO A 571 -2.24 -16.51 25.73
N ASN A 572 -2.72 -16.55 24.48
CA ASN A 572 -3.85 -17.38 24.08
C ASN A 572 -3.38 -18.82 23.84
N LEU A 573 -2.28 -19.00 23.11
CA LEU A 573 -1.60 -20.29 22.95
C LEU A 573 -1.19 -20.87 24.31
N GLN A 574 -0.71 -20.02 25.23
CA GLN A 574 -0.39 -20.42 26.61
C GLN A 574 -1.60 -20.99 27.36
N ARG A 575 -2.75 -20.30 27.32
CA ARG A 575 -3.98 -20.77 27.98
C ARG A 575 -4.48 -22.09 27.38
N MET A 576 -4.46 -22.22 26.06
CA MET A 576 -4.84 -23.46 25.38
C MET A 576 -3.89 -24.62 25.72
N PHE A 577 -2.58 -24.39 25.74
CA PHE A 577 -1.61 -25.41 26.11
C PHE A 577 -1.83 -25.93 27.54
N MET A 578 -2.04 -25.02 28.51
CA MET A 578 -2.26 -25.41 29.91
C MET A 578 -3.58 -26.14 30.10
N GLU A 579 -4.68 -25.69 29.48
CA GLU A 579 -5.98 -26.37 29.60
C GLU A 579 -5.97 -27.75 28.93
N SER A 580 -5.37 -27.88 27.75
CA SER A 580 -5.21 -29.19 27.08
C SER A 580 -4.29 -30.13 27.87
N LEU A 581 -3.27 -29.60 28.56
CA LEU A 581 -2.42 -30.38 29.47
C LEU A 581 -3.18 -30.85 30.73
N HIS A 582 -4.10 -30.03 31.26
CA HIS A 582 -4.97 -30.39 32.38
C HIS A 582 -6.10 -31.36 32.01
N THR A 583 -6.57 -31.34 30.75
CA THR A 583 -7.70 -32.15 30.27
C THR A 583 -7.30 -33.40 29.48
N LYS A 584 -5.99 -33.67 29.34
CA LYS A 584 -5.45 -34.86 28.66
C LYS A 584 -5.91 -36.17 29.34
N PRO A 585 -5.99 -37.29 28.61
CA PRO A 585 -6.21 -38.60 29.23
C PRO A 585 -5.00 -39.07 30.07
N ASP A 586 -5.28 -39.87 31.11
CA ASP A 586 -4.25 -40.40 32.04
C ASP A 586 -3.28 -41.40 31.39
N THR A 587 -3.72 -42.05 30.31
CA THR A 587 -2.92 -42.96 29.47
C THR A 587 -1.78 -42.27 28.74
N LEU A 588 -1.85 -40.94 28.55
CA LEU A 588 -0.96 -40.19 27.68
C LEU A 588 0.04 -39.37 28.54
N THR A 589 1.33 -39.68 28.43
CA THR A 589 2.36 -39.02 29.25
C THR A 589 2.54 -37.56 28.85
N ALA A 590 2.97 -36.70 29.78
CA ALA A 590 3.20 -35.28 29.49
C ALA A 590 4.22 -35.06 28.33
N GLY A 591 5.23 -35.94 28.22
CA GLY A 591 6.20 -35.90 27.10
C GLY A 591 5.58 -36.27 25.75
N GLN A 592 4.71 -37.28 25.69
CA GLN A 592 3.95 -37.61 24.47
C GLN A 592 3.01 -36.47 24.08
N PHE A 593 2.31 -35.88 25.05
CA PHE A 593 1.42 -34.73 24.83
C PHE A 593 2.18 -33.54 24.24
N MET A 594 3.32 -33.15 24.83
CA MET A 594 4.15 -32.06 24.34
C MET A 594 4.67 -32.32 22.91
N SER A 595 5.14 -33.54 22.65
CA SER A 595 5.62 -33.93 21.30
C SER A 595 4.52 -33.79 20.25
N GLN A 596 3.30 -34.25 20.56
CA GLN A 596 2.14 -34.14 19.66
C GLN A 596 1.68 -32.68 19.49
N PHE A 597 1.52 -31.94 20.59
CA PHE A 597 1.09 -30.53 20.59
C PHE A 597 2.01 -29.64 19.74
N TRP A 598 3.32 -29.87 19.80
CA TRP A 598 4.30 -29.16 18.97
C TRP A 598 4.47 -29.77 17.57
N SER A 599 4.11 -31.03 17.33
CA SER A 599 4.15 -31.64 16.00
C SER A 599 3.20 -30.98 15.00
N THR A 600 2.05 -30.48 15.45
CA THR A 600 1.11 -29.71 14.63
C THR A 600 1.51 -28.23 14.49
N ARG A 601 2.49 -27.77 15.28
CA ARG A 601 2.88 -26.35 15.44
C ARG A 601 4.34 -26.06 15.15
N ILE A 602 5.03 -26.96 14.45
CA ILE A 602 6.44 -26.81 14.05
C ILE A 602 6.66 -25.49 13.31
N HIS A 603 5.70 -25.08 12.47
CA HIS A 603 5.74 -23.82 11.73
C HIS A 603 5.82 -22.58 12.65
N LEU A 604 5.11 -22.57 13.79
CA LEU A 604 5.19 -21.48 14.78
C LEU A 604 6.55 -21.47 15.48
N LEU A 605 7.06 -22.65 15.87
CA LEU A 605 8.40 -22.77 16.47
C LEU A 605 9.50 -22.33 15.49
N ARG A 606 9.40 -22.70 14.21
CA ARG A 606 10.35 -22.29 13.15
C ARG A 606 10.28 -20.79 12.91
N ALA A 607 9.09 -20.20 12.80
CA ALA A 607 8.92 -18.76 12.66
C ALA A 607 9.53 -17.99 13.84
N HIS A 608 9.26 -18.42 15.07
CA HIS A 608 9.81 -17.80 16.29
C HIS A 608 11.35 -17.98 16.40
N ALA A 609 11.88 -19.12 15.95
CA ALA A 609 13.32 -19.35 15.88
C ALA A 609 14.01 -18.43 14.86
N ILE A 610 13.40 -18.22 13.69
CA ILE A 610 13.87 -17.29 12.65
C ILE A 610 13.78 -15.83 13.13
N GLU A 611 12.67 -15.44 13.77
CA GLU A 611 12.52 -14.09 14.33
C GLU A 611 13.60 -13.81 15.40
N ARG A 612 13.87 -14.79 16.28
CA ARG A 612 14.91 -14.69 17.32
C ARG A 612 16.34 -14.74 16.77
N SER A 613 16.58 -15.31 15.59
CA SER A 613 17.91 -15.40 14.97
C SER A 613 18.26 -14.20 14.07
N GLN A 614 17.28 -13.37 13.70
CA GLN A 614 17.51 -12.15 12.92
C GLN A 614 18.33 -11.12 13.72
N THR A 615 19.53 -10.83 13.21
CA THR A 615 20.40 -9.76 13.72
C THR A 615 20.50 -8.62 12.72
N ARG A 616 20.71 -7.39 13.21
CA ARG A 616 20.86 -6.21 12.35
C ARG A 616 22.19 -6.29 11.59
N GLY A 617 22.11 -6.40 10.26
CA GLY A 617 23.29 -6.48 9.39
C GLY A 617 24.27 -5.31 9.55
N SER A 618 25.56 -5.60 9.33
CA SER A 618 26.66 -4.64 9.43
C SER A 618 26.56 -3.55 8.34
N TYR A 619 26.46 -2.29 8.76
CA TYR A 619 26.41 -1.11 7.87
C TYR A 619 27.61 -0.19 8.12
N ASN A 620 28.05 0.58 7.12
CA ASN A 620 29.21 1.47 7.22
C ASN A 620 28.96 2.60 8.25
N VAL A 621 29.55 2.52 9.45
CA VAL A 621 29.31 3.51 10.51
C VAL A 621 29.98 4.85 10.19
N LEU A 622 31.18 4.85 9.61
CA LEU A 622 31.89 6.10 9.28
C LEU A 622 31.15 6.96 8.24
N SER A 623 30.27 6.38 7.40
CA SER A 623 29.43 7.17 6.49
C SER A 623 28.19 7.78 7.16
N THR A 624 27.72 7.20 8.27
CA THR A 624 26.55 7.71 9.03
C THR A 624 26.91 8.84 10.01
N LEU A 625 28.16 8.89 10.47
CA LEU A 625 28.64 9.90 11.42
C LEU A 625 29.01 11.21 10.71
N LYS A 626 28.10 12.17 10.70
CA LYS A 626 28.37 13.54 10.23
C LYS A 626 28.85 14.43 11.40
N PRO A 627 30.09 14.97 11.36
CA PRO A 627 30.54 15.91 12.38
C PRO A 627 29.70 17.19 12.37
N ARG A 628 29.31 17.67 13.55
CA ARG A 628 28.68 18.99 13.73
C ARG A 628 29.73 20.01 14.15
N VAL A 629 29.56 21.25 13.70
CA VAL A 629 30.39 22.39 14.10
C VAL A 629 29.48 23.38 14.80
N GLU A 630 29.70 23.55 16.10
CA GLU A 630 29.13 24.62 16.92
C GLU A 630 30.29 25.51 17.38
N ASP A 631 30.14 26.84 17.36
CA ASP A 631 31.11 27.81 17.86
C ASP A 631 32.58 27.61 17.41
N ASN A 632 32.80 27.24 16.14
CA ASN A 632 34.12 26.91 15.56
C ASN A 632 34.89 25.76 16.27
N VAL A 633 34.23 24.97 17.13
CA VAL A 633 34.80 23.80 17.79
C VAL A 633 33.96 22.57 17.46
N THR A 634 34.52 21.63 16.68
CA THR A 634 33.84 20.37 16.31
C THR A 634 33.61 19.49 17.54
N LYS A 635 32.44 19.62 18.18
CA LYS A 635 31.97 18.72 19.23
C LYS A 635 31.23 17.55 18.61
N LEU A 636 31.62 16.33 19.00
CA LEU A 636 31.04 15.07 18.54
C LEU A 636 30.51 14.30 19.74
N ASN A 637 29.19 14.22 19.86
CA ASN A 637 28.54 13.30 20.79
C ASN A 637 28.45 11.92 20.11
N ILE A 638 29.34 11.00 20.49
CA ILE A 638 29.42 9.63 19.97
C ILE A 638 29.01 8.68 21.09
N SER A 639 28.14 7.70 20.81
CA SER A 639 27.77 6.69 21.80
C SER A 639 28.88 5.64 21.96
N LYS A 640 28.94 4.99 23.14
CA LYS A 640 29.90 3.90 23.38
C LYS A 640 29.73 2.73 22.40
N GLU A 641 28.48 2.45 22.02
CA GLU A 641 28.13 1.44 21.02
C GLU A 641 28.69 1.82 19.63
N GLN A 642 28.60 3.08 19.22
CA GLN A 642 29.19 3.56 17.97
C GLN A 642 30.72 3.44 17.99
N ILE A 643 31.38 3.72 19.12
CA ILE A 643 32.83 3.56 19.29
C ILE A 643 33.24 2.08 19.14
N GLN A 644 32.55 1.16 19.82
CA GLN A 644 32.78 -0.28 19.67
C GLN A 644 32.57 -0.74 18.21
N LEU A 645 31.55 -0.23 17.53
CA LEU A 645 31.27 -0.57 16.14
C LEU A 645 32.36 -0.05 15.18
N ILE A 646 32.88 1.17 15.41
CA ILE A 646 34.06 1.70 14.69
C ILE A 646 35.28 0.79 14.88
N PHE A 647 35.58 0.37 16.13
CA PHE A 647 36.71 -0.51 16.42
C PHE A 647 36.57 -1.90 15.79
N ASN A 648 35.35 -2.43 15.69
CA ASN A 648 35.08 -3.71 15.03
C ASN A 648 35.21 -3.60 13.50
N GLN A 649 34.84 -2.47 12.90
CA GLN A 649 34.93 -2.26 11.44
C GLN A 649 36.32 -1.86 10.96
N HIS A 650 37.05 -1.09 11.76
CA HIS A 650 38.34 -0.50 11.42
C HIS A 650 39.41 -0.79 12.50
N PRO A 651 40.05 -1.98 12.47
CA PRO A 651 41.07 -2.37 13.46
C PRO A 651 42.26 -1.41 13.53
N LEU A 652 42.57 -0.70 12.44
CA LEU A 652 43.58 0.35 12.42
C LEU A 652 43.21 1.53 13.35
N VAL A 653 41.93 1.92 13.42
CA VAL A 653 41.47 2.99 14.32
C VAL A 653 41.60 2.56 15.78
N ARG A 654 41.33 1.28 16.09
CA ARG A 654 41.57 0.71 17.42
C ARG A 654 43.05 0.79 17.80
N ARG A 655 43.96 0.35 16.92
CA ARG A 655 45.41 0.45 17.19
C ARG A 655 45.87 1.91 17.39
N VAL A 656 45.40 2.84 16.55
CA VAL A 656 45.72 4.27 16.65
C VAL A 656 45.15 4.89 17.94
N TYR A 657 43.99 4.43 18.41
CA TYR A 657 43.42 4.80 19.70
C TYR A 657 44.29 4.28 20.86
N ASP A 658 44.57 2.98 20.90
CA ASP A 658 45.35 2.32 21.96
C ASP A 658 46.79 2.86 22.09
N GLU A 659 47.40 3.32 20.98
CA GLU A 659 48.74 3.92 20.99
C GLU A 659 48.78 5.39 21.48
N ASN A 660 47.67 6.13 21.35
CA ASN A 660 47.62 7.59 21.55
C ASN A 660 46.72 8.06 22.70
N VAL A 661 45.83 7.22 23.22
CA VAL A 661 45.05 7.44 24.45
C VAL A 661 45.69 6.60 25.56
N PRO A 662 46.05 7.14 26.73
CA PRO A 662 45.62 8.42 27.33
C PRO A 662 46.55 9.62 27.09
N LYS A 663 47.48 9.59 26.13
CA LYS A 663 48.36 10.75 25.82
C LYS A 663 47.57 11.95 25.29
N LEU A 664 46.47 11.66 24.58
CA LEU A 664 45.35 12.56 24.30
C LEU A 664 44.14 12.11 25.13
N SER A 665 43.25 13.04 25.50
CA SER A 665 41.95 12.65 26.04
C SER A 665 41.05 12.08 24.95
N GLU A 666 40.14 11.17 25.30
CA GLU A 666 39.22 10.51 24.35
C GLU A 666 38.46 11.52 23.47
N ALA A 667 37.95 12.61 24.06
CA ALA A 667 37.28 13.68 23.32
C ALA A 667 38.20 14.40 22.32
N GLN A 668 39.47 14.64 22.67
CA GLN A 668 40.46 15.26 21.79
C GLN A 668 40.95 14.32 20.69
N PHE A 669 41.03 13.01 20.98
CA PHE A 669 41.35 11.99 19.99
C PHE A 669 40.27 11.95 18.92
N TRP A 670 39.00 11.80 19.32
CA TRP A 670 37.90 11.73 18.36
C TRP A 670 37.75 13.03 17.57
N SER A 671 37.80 14.21 18.20
CA SER A 671 37.68 15.49 17.48
C SER A 671 38.74 15.65 16.39
N ARG A 672 39.98 15.21 16.64
CA ARG A 672 41.06 15.21 15.63
C ARG A 672 40.87 14.12 14.58
N PHE A 673 40.43 12.92 14.98
CA PHE A 673 40.20 11.81 14.06
C PHE A 673 39.22 12.19 12.95
N PHE A 674 38.04 12.73 13.27
CA PHE A 674 37.04 13.11 12.25
C PHE A 674 37.45 14.30 11.36
N GLN A 675 38.45 15.09 11.76
CA GLN A 675 39.03 16.16 10.94
C GLN A 675 40.23 15.68 10.09
N SER A 676 40.81 14.52 10.42
CA SER A 676 42.06 14.04 9.83
C SER A 676 41.91 13.50 8.40
N ARG A 677 43.02 13.51 7.65
CA ARG A 677 43.14 12.83 6.35
C ARG A 677 42.93 11.31 6.49
N LEU A 678 43.22 10.73 7.66
CA LEU A 678 42.98 9.30 7.93
C LEU A 678 41.49 8.94 7.89
N PHE A 679 40.61 9.77 8.47
CA PHE A 679 39.15 9.57 8.38
C PHE A 679 38.65 9.68 6.93
N LYS A 680 39.15 10.66 6.16
CA LYS A 680 38.84 10.79 4.73
C LYS A 680 39.26 9.54 3.94
N LYS A 681 40.48 9.03 4.16
CA LYS A 681 40.99 7.79 3.55
C LYS A 681 40.09 6.59 3.89
N LEU A 682 39.70 6.43 5.15
CA LEU A 682 38.83 5.32 5.59
C LEU A 682 37.40 5.41 5.04
N ARG A 683 36.90 6.62 4.77
CA ARG A 683 35.65 6.85 4.02
C ARG A 683 35.78 6.68 2.50
N GLY A 684 36.98 6.47 1.96
CA GLY A 684 37.25 6.37 0.52
C GLY A 684 37.22 7.71 -0.22
N GLU A 685 37.26 8.84 0.49
CA GLU A 685 37.34 10.16 -0.15
C GLU A 685 38.73 10.41 -0.75
N ARG A 686 38.78 11.14 -1.87
CA ARG A 686 40.05 11.53 -2.49
C ARG A 686 40.71 12.65 -1.66
N LEU A 687 41.91 12.38 -1.18
CA LEU A 687 42.73 13.36 -0.46
C LEU A 687 43.12 14.52 -1.38
N SER A 688 42.97 15.75 -0.89
CA SER A 688 43.45 16.97 -1.53
C SER A 688 44.70 17.50 -0.84
N GLU A 689 45.59 18.15 -1.58
CA GLU A 689 46.74 18.86 -0.98
C GLU A 689 46.30 20.00 -0.05
N THR A 690 45.09 20.53 -0.27
CA THR A 690 44.45 21.58 0.55
C THR A 690 43.84 21.09 1.86
N ASP A 691 43.83 19.78 2.15
CA ASP A 691 43.25 19.24 3.38
C ASP A 691 44.11 19.55 4.62
N ALA A 692 43.49 19.76 5.78
CA ALA A 692 44.22 19.96 7.03
C ALA A 692 45.14 18.77 7.36
N THR A 693 46.34 19.03 7.87
CA THR A 693 47.33 18.00 8.27
C THR A 693 47.38 17.85 9.79
N ASP A 694 47.40 16.62 10.29
CA ASP A 694 47.58 16.31 11.72
C ASP A 694 48.88 15.52 11.95
N ALA A 695 49.80 16.09 12.74
CA ALA A 695 51.15 15.55 12.97
C ALA A 695 51.21 14.22 13.76
N ILE A 696 50.07 13.76 14.30
CA ILE A 696 49.94 12.48 15.01
C ILE A 696 49.27 11.46 14.08
N LEU A 697 48.12 11.81 13.50
CA LEU A 697 47.28 10.89 12.74
C LEU A 697 47.76 10.66 11.30
N ASP A 698 48.39 11.66 10.66
CA ASP A 698 48.83 11.53 9.26
C ASP A 698 49.98 10.52 9.10
N LYS A 699 50.68 10.16 10.19
CA LYS A 699 51.70 9.10 10.22
C LYS A 699 51.14 7.73 9.82
N TYR A 700 49.86 7.50 10.06
CA TYR A 700 49.19 6.23 9.76
C TYR A 700 48.55 6.21 8.35
N LEU A 701 48.71 7.27 7.54
CA LEU A 701 48.20 7.31 6.16
C LEU A 701 48.81 6.25 5.25
N GLN A 702 50.04 5.82 5.50
CA GLN A 702 50.71 4.73 4.76
C GLN A 702 50.61 3.36 5.45
N ALA A 703 49.96 3.28 6.63
CA ALA A 703 49.70 1.99 7.25
C ALA A 703 48.61 1.23 6.49
N ASP A 704 48.84 -0.06 6.23
CA ASP A 704 47.81 -0.97 5.72
C ASP A 704 46.89 -1.41 6.86
N GLU A 705 45.57 -1.39 6.62
CA GLU A 705 44.55 -1.68 7.62
C GLU A 705 44.58 -3.14 8.10
N HIS A 706 45.10 -4.05 7.26
CA HIS A 706 45.09 -5.50 7.51
C HIS A 706 46.51 -6.08 7.69
N GLY A 707 47.57 -5.26 7.58
CA GLY A 707 48.96 -5.71 7.56
C GLY A 707 49.35 -6.45 6.26
N ASN A 708 50.65 -6.72 6.09
CA ASN A 708 51.21 -7.38 4.90
C ASN A 708 50.84 -8.88 4.81
N LEU A 709 49.56 -9.19 4.67
CA LEU A 709 49.07 -10.52 4.28
C LEU A 709 49.06 -10.59 2.75
N PRO A 710 49.76 -11.56 2.11
CA PRO A 710 49.69 -11.76 0.67
C PRO A 710 48.28 -12.20 0.27
N ARG A 711 47.47 -11.26 -0.24
CA ARG A 711 46.17 -11.55 -0.82
C ARG A 711 46.33 -12.05 -2.26
N GLU A 712 46.83 -13.26 -2.42
CA GLU A 712 46.73 -14.00 -3.69
C GLU A 712 45.28 -14.45 -3.90
N VAL A 713 44.44 -13.54 -4.40
CA VAL A 713 43.08 -13.86 -4.83
C VAL A 713 43.16 -14.55 -6.19
N HIS A 714 43.25 -15.88 -6.19
CA HIS A 714 43.12 -16.67 -7.41
C HIS A 714 41.65 -16.67 -7.86
N VAL A 715 41.32 -15.80 -8.82
CA VAL A 715 40.00 -15.80 -9.48
C VAL A 715 39.99 -16.91 -10.53
N PRO A 716 39.14 -17.95 -10.41
CA PRO A 716 39.04 -19.00 -11.42
C PRO A 716 38.39 -18.42 -12.68
N HIS A 717 39.17 -18.23 -13.75
CA HIS A 717 38.67 -17.69 -15.01
C HIS A 717 37.96 -18.77 -15.84
N PHE A 718 36.80 -19.24 -15.36
CA PHE A 718 35.96 -20.24 -16.05
C PHE A 718 35.50 -19.74 -17.44
N LEU A 719 35.22 -18.44 -17.59
CA LEU A 719 34.91 -17.83 -18.88
C LEU A 719 35.56 -16.44 -19.01
N ASN A 720 36.75 -16.39 -19.62
CA ASN A 720 37.48 -15.13 -19.83
C ASN A 720 36.94 -14.34 -21.04
N LEU A 721 35.86 -13.59 -20.84
CA LEU A 721 35.27 -12.70 -21.85
C LEU A 721 36.24 -11.58 -22.28
N GLU A 722 37.06 -11.06 -21.36
CA GLU A 722 38.01 -9.97 -21.62
C GLU A 722 39.13 -10.40 -22.59
N GLY A 723 39.60 -11.65 -22.48
CA GLY A 723 40.53 -12.27 -23.42
C GLY A 723 40.00 -12.42 -24.85
N ASN A 724 38.66 -12.44 -25.03
CA ASN A 724 38.03 -12.41 -26.35
C ASN A 724 37.90 -10.97 -26.89
N GLU A 725 37.65 -9.96 -26.04
CA GLU A 725 37.60 -8.56 -26.48
C GLU A 725 38.98 -8.02 -26.90
N VAL A 726 40.06 -8.42 -26.23
CA VAL A 726 41.45 -8.07 -26.61
C VAL A 726 41.81 -8.54 -28.02
N ASN A 727 41.16 -9.61 -28.53
CA ASN A 727 41.37 -10.12 -29.88
C ASN A 727 40.46 -9.49 -30.96
N ASN A 728 39.51 -8.60 -30.59
CA ASN A 728 38.57 -8.00 -31.54
C ASN A 728 38.90 -6.52 -31.84
N SER A 729 39.73 -6.31 -32.87
CA SER A 729 40.30 -5.00 -33.21
C SER A 729 39.28 -3.91 -33.64
N GLN A 730 38.01 -4.26 -33.88
CA GLN A 730 37.02 -3.37 -34.50
C GLN A 730 36.02 -2.70 -33.52
N ARG A 731 36.04 -3.01 -32.22
CA ARG A 731 35.14 -2.39 -31.23
C ARG A 731 35.89 -1.71 -30.08
N ARG A 732 36.50 -0.55 -30.36
CA ARG A 732 37.11 0.31 -29.32
C ARG A 732 36.03 1.07 -28.53
N GLY A 733 35.44 0.41 -27.53
CA GLY A 733 34.54 1.04 -26.55
C GLY A 733 35.28 1.85 -25.47
N ASN A 734 36.47 1.39 -25.06
CA ASN A 734 37.29 2.05 -24.06
C ASN A 734 38.31 3.00 -24.72
N ARG A 735 38.43 4.23 -24.18
CA ARG A 735 39.55 5.13 -24.53
C ARG A 735 40.86 4.47 -24.08
N PRO A 736 41.92 4.46 -24.92
CA PRO A 736 43.25 4.04 -24.47
C PRO A 736 43.71 4.91 -23.30
N ASP A 737 44.24 4.29 -22.24
CA ASP A 737 44.95 5.01 -21.19
C ASP A 737 46.18 5.68 -21.82
N LEU A 738 46.20 7.01 -21.77
CA LEU A 738 47.14 7.84 -22.53
C LEU A 738 48.55 7.81 -21.93
N ASP A 739 48.67 7.47 -20.64
CA ASP A 739 49.94 7.49 -19.92
C ASP A 739 50.67 6.14 -19.91
N MET A 740 49.97 5.01 -20.14
CA MET A 740 50.50 3.62 -20.10
C MET A 740 51.45 3.37 -18.91
N ARG A 741 51.14 3.96 -17.76
CA ARG A 741 51.92 3.88 -16.52
C ARG A 741 51.04 3.26 -15.46
N TRP A 742 51.55 2.24 -14.78
CA TRP A 742 50.89 1.63 -13.63
C TRP A 742 50.43 2.70 -12.63
N SER A 743 49.12 2.90 -12.55
CA SER A 743 48.52 3.85 -11.64
C SER A 743 48.68 3.33 -10.21
N ALA A 744 49.44 4.06 -9.40
CA ALA A 744 49.64 3.73 -7.99
C ALA A 744 48.27 3.50 -7.28
N PRO A 745 48.21 2.57 -6.28
CA PRO A 745 46.97 2.21 -5.58
C PRO A 745 46.09 3.38 -5.13
N ASP A 746 46.72 4.51 -4.79
CA ASP A 746 46.10 5.74 -4.30
C ASP A 746 45.26 6.49 -5.35
N LYS A 747 45.36 6.15 -6.64
CA LYS A 747 44.54 6.76 -7.70
C LYS A 747 43.12 6.19 -7.78
N VAL A 748 42.82 5.04 -7.15
CA VAL A 748 41.50 4.40 -7.20
C VAL A 748 40.97 4.01 -5.80
N PRO A 749 40.93 4.95 -4.82
CA PRO A 749 40.61 4.62 -3.43
C PRO A 749 39.19 4.09 -3.26
N ILE A 750 38.21 4.71 -3.95
CA ILE A 750 36.78 4.39 -3.85
C ILE A 750 36.51 2.90 -4.13
N ILE A 751 37.07 2.35 -5.22
CA ILE A 751 36.81 0.95 -5.62
C ILE A 751 37.41 -0.03 -4.59
N ARG A 752 38.57 0.28 -4.01
CA ARG A 752 39.17 -0.57 -2.97
C ARG A 752 38.38 -0.53 -1.66
N THR A 753 37.94 0.66 -1.22
CA THR A 753 37.06 0.81 -0.05
C THR A 753 35.72 0.10 -0.26
N LEU A 754 35.13 0.20 -1.45
CA LEU A 754 33.90 -0.53 -1.81
C LEU A 754 34.12 -2.05 -1.78
N ASN A 755 35.17 -2.57 -2.41
CA ASN A 755 35.45 -4.01 -2.42
C ASN A 755 35.70 -4.56 -1.00
N THR A 756 36.47 -3.83 -0.16
CA THR A 756 36.69 -4.21 1.24
C THR A 756 35.41 -4.14 2.08
N LEU A 757 34.50 -3.19 1.78
CA LEU A 757 33.20 -3.11 2.43
C LEU A 757 32.29 -4.27 2.00
N SER A 758 32.23 -4.60 0.71
CA SER A 758 31.47 -5.74 0.18
C SER A 758 31.97 -7.07 0.76
N GLU A 759 33.28 -7.27 0.84
CA GLU A 759 33.91 -8.42 1.49
C GLU A 759 33.50 -8.52 2.98
N LYS A 760 33.54 -7.41 3.72
CA LYS A 760 33.11 -7.36 5.14
C LYS A 760 31.59 -7.56 5.34
N ILE A 761 30.76 -7.16 4.37
CA ILE A 761 29.31 -7.43 4.40
C ILE A 761 29.05 -8.91 4.13
N MET A 762 29.72 -9.48 3.12
CA MET A 762 29.56 -10.89 2.73
C MET A 762 30.13 -11.85 3.77
N ALA A 763 31.13 -11.43 4.55
CA ALA A 763 31.68 -12.18 5.69
C ALA A 763 30.64 -12.60 6.75
N ASN A 764 29.56 -11.83 6.89
CA ASN A 764 28.50 -12.05 7.88
C ASN A 764 27.29 -12.80 7.31
N VAL A 765 27.32 -13.16 6.02
CA VAL A 765 26.27 -13.94 5.35
C VAL A 765 26.75 -15.38 5.27
N ALA A 766 25.92 -16.33 5.69
CA ALA A 766 26.22 -17.75 5.52
C ALA A 766 26.40 -18.06 4.02
N PRO A 767 27.47 -18.75 3.59
CA PRO A 767 27.67 -19.08 2.19
C PRO A 767 26.51 -19.96 1.71
N ALA A 768 25.76 -19.48 0.73
CA ALA A 768 24.67 -20.23 0.10
C ALA A 768 25.20 -21.22 -0.97
N ASP A 769 26.39 -20.97 -1.49
CA ASP A 769 27.06 -21.80 -2.47
C ASP A 769 28.16 -22.65 -1.78
N GLY A 770 28.28 -23.90 -2.19
CA GLY A 770 29.31 -24.83 -1.69
C GLY A 770 30.74 -24.43 -2.07
N ASP A 771 31.73 -25.17 -1.53
CA ASP A 771 33.16 -24.95 -1.82
C ASP A 771 33.42 -24.95 -3.34
N PRO A 772 33.97 -23.86 -3.93
CA PRO A 772 34.33 -23.79 -5.34
C PRO A 772 35.34 -24.84 -5.81
N HIS A 773 35.99 -25.57 -4.89
CA HIS A 773 36.88 -26.69 -5.17
C HIS A 773 36.21 -28.07 -5.10
N ALA A 774 34.91 -28.14 -4.82
CA ALA A 774 34.17 -29.39 -4.88
C ALA A 774 34.15 -29.97 -6.32
N PRO A 775 34.07 -31.31 -6.49
CA PRO A 775 33.98 -31.93 -7.81
C PRO A 775 32.77 -31.41 -8.60
N VAL A 776 32.92 -31.23 -9.92
CA VAL A 776 31.82 -30.78 -10.78
C VAL A 776 30.76 -31.88 -10.90
N GLY A 777 29.76 -31.80 -10.05
CA GLY A 777 28.57 -32.65 -9.97
C GLY A 777 27.75 -32.24 -8.75
N MET A 778 26.43 -32.17 -8.88
CA MET A 778 25.56 -31.95 -7.74
C MET A 778 25.57 -33.23 -6.88
N ASP A 779 25.86 -33.12 -5.60
CA ASP A 779 25.72 -34.26 -4.69
C ASP A 779 24.24 -34.50 -4.35
N GLU A 780 23.92 -35.73 -3.96
CA GLU A 780 22.56 -36.13 -3.56
C GLU A 780 22.03 -35.24 -2.44
N ASP A 781 22.89 -34.83 -1.49
CA ASP A 781 22.48 -33.99 -0.37
C ASP A 781 22.07 -32.57 -0.84
N THR A 782 22.85 -31.90 -1.71
CA THR A 782 22.45 -30.58 -2.26
C THR A 782 21.26 -30.70 -3.22
N TYR A 783 21.12 -31.79 -3.97
CA TYR A 783 19.91 -32.05 -4.77
C TYR A 783 18.65 -32.16 -3.90
N ASN A 784 18.76 -32.83 -2.75
CA ASN A 784 17.69 -32.94 -1.76
C ASN A 784 17.43 -31.64 -0.98
N GLU A 785 18.41 -30.75 -0.83
CA GLU A 785 18.24 -29.41 -0.23
C GLU A 785 17.65 -28.37 -1.23
N ILE A 786 17.92 -28.50 -2.54
CA ILE A 786 17.35 -27.64 -3.58
C ILE A 786 15.86 -27.98 -3.86
N GLN A 787 15.40 -29.18 -3.52
CA GLN A 787 13.96 -29.47 -3.52
C GLN A 787 13.24 -28.65 -2.43
N LEU A 788 12.50 -27.64 -2.87
CA LEU A 788 11.53 -26.93 -2.04
C LEU A 788 10.61 -27.93 -1.35
N ARG A 789 10.62 -27.96 0.00
CA ARG A 789 9.70 -28.81 0.78
C ARG A 789 8.23 -28.54 0.47
N ASP A 790 7.90 -27.30 0.06
CA ASP A 790 6.56 -26.87 -0.35
C ASP A 790 6.14 -27.44 -1.73
N LEU A 791 7.07 -28.03 -2.49
CA LEU A 791 6.81 -28.79 -3.73
C LEU A 791 6.79 -30.31 -3.51
N ARG A 792 6.98 -30.79 -2.28
CA ARG A 792 6.57 -32.16 -1.94
C ARG A 792 5.06 -32.19 -1.94
N GLY A 793 4.46 -33.06 -2.77
CA GLY A 793 3.18 -33.64 -2.40
C GLY A 793 3.32 -34.36 -1.06
N ASP A 794 2.23 -34.50 -0.32
CA ASP A 794 2.22 -35.34 0.89
C ASP A 794 2.82 -36.73 0.56
N GLU A 795 3.64 -37.28 1.47
CA GLU A 795 4.23 -38.62 1.28
C GLU A 795 3.14 -39.60 0.87
N GLU A 796 3.37 -40.37 -0.22
CA GLU A 796 2.37 -41.21 -0.89
C GLU A 796 1.64 -42.15 0.08
N ALA A 797 0.54 -41.66 0.63
CA ALA A 797 -0.47 -42.46 1.29
C ALA A 797 -1.27 -43.13 0.19
N ASP A 798 -0.76 -44.29 -0.25
CA ASP A 798 -1.26 -45.22 -1.27
C ASP A 798 -2.80 -45.19 -1.37
N ARG A 799 -3.32 -44.31 -2.25
CA ARG A 799 -4.74 -44.06 -2.48
C ARG A 799 -4.99 -43.75 -3.95
N ASP A 800 -5.24 -44.83 -4.68
CA ASP A 800 -5.91 -44.86 -5.99
C ASP A 800 -7.02 -43.81 -6.07
N SER A 801 -6.72 -42.67 -6.71
CA SER A 801 -7.70 -41.58 -6.91
C SER A 801 -7.72 -41.04 -8.34
N GLU A 802 -6.75 -41.40 -9.19
CA GLU A 802 -6.86 -41.24 -10.65
C GLU A 802 -7.71 -42.35 -11.31
N ASP A 803 -7.94 -43.47 -10.60
CA ASP A 803 -8.53 -44.67 -11.21
C ASP A 803 -10.07 -44.70 -11.17
N GLU A 804 -10.71 -43.98 -10.25
CA GLU A 804 -12.17 -44.02 -10.08
C GLU A 804 -12.92 -43.31 -11.23
N GLN A 805 -12.38 -42.19 -11.71
CA GLN A 805 -12.96 -41.45 -12.85
C GLN A 805 -12.78 -42.23 -14.16
N ASN A 806 -11.64 -42.89 -14.35
CA ASN A 806 -11.38 -43.76 -15.51
C ASN A 806 -12.25 -45.02 -15.49
N ARG A 807 -12.49 -45.63 -14.31
CA ARG A 807 -13.43 -46.76 -14.16
C ARG A 807 -14.88 -46.36 -14.50
N LEU A 808 -15.30 -45.15 -14.17
CA LEU A 808 -16.64 -44.64 -14.52
C LEU A 808 -16.85 -44.43 -16.03
N PHE A 809 -15.79 -44.12 -16.79
CA PHE A 809 -15.84 -44.10 -18.25
C PHE A 809 -15.73 -45.51 -18.86
N ALA A 810 -14.91 -46.39 -18.28
CA ALA A 810 -14.71 -47.76 -18.76
C ALA A 810 -15.93 -48.69 -18.55
N GLN A 811 -16.86 -48.35 -17.65
CA GLN A 811 -18.09 -49.11 -17.40
C GLN A 811 -19.28 -48.71 -18.30
N GLN A 812 -19.13 -47.72 -19.18
CA GLN A 812 -20.21 -47.26 -20.06
C GLN A 812 -20.26 -48.05 -21.36
N ASP A 813 -21.41 -48.66 -21.65
CA ASP A 813 -21.66 -49.43 -22.88
C ASP A 813 -21.73 -48.48 -24.10
N PRO A 814 -20.75 -48.54 -25.04
CA PRO A 814 -20.69 -47.60 -26.17
C PRO A 814 -21.85 -47.79 -27.15
N GLU A 815 -22.35 -49.01 -27.34
CA GLU A 815 -23.46 -49.28 -28.26
C GLU A 815 -24.76 -48.70 -27.70
N LYS A 816 -24.93 -48.72 -26.37
CA LYS A 816 -26.09 -48.14 -25.70
C LYS A 816 -26.11 -46.61 -25.80
N ILE A 817 -24.96 -45.96 -25.57
CA ILE A 817 -24.83 -44.50 -25.74
C ILE A 817 -25.04 -44.10 -27.21
N LEU A 818 -24.47 -44.83 -28.16
CA LEU A 818 -24.63 -44.52 -29.59
C LEU A 818 -26.05 -44.78 -30.10
N SER A 819 -26.77 -45.77 -29.55
CA SER A 819 -28.18 -46.01 -29.91
C SER A 819 -29.13 -45.02 -29.25
N ASP A 820 -28.89 -44.61 -28.01
CA ASP A 820 -29.63 -43.52 -27.37
C ASP A 820 -29.41 -42.18 -28.11
N LEU A 821 -28.17 -41.85 -28.47
CA LEU A 821 -27.82 -40.64 -29.24
C LEU A 821 -28.40 -40.67 -30.66
N ARG A 822 -28.37 -41.82 -31.35
CA ARG A 822 -29.01 -41.96 -32.67
C ARG A 822 -30.52 -41.78 -32.59
N ARG A 823 -31.17 -42.38 -31.59
CA ARG A 823 -32.61 -42.18 -31.35
C ARG A 823 -32.95 -40.72 -31.09
N GLU A 824 -32.10 -40.00 -30.35
CA GLU A 824 -32.29 -38.57 -30.08
C GLU A 824 -32.05 -37.69 -31.33
N ILE A 825 -31.13 -38.08 -32.21
CA ILE A 825 -30.89 -37.41 -33.51
C ILE A 825 -32.03 -37.69 -34.49
N GLU A 826 -32.44 -38.95 -34.66
CA GLU A 826 -33.55 -39.37 -35.54
C GLU A 826 -34.91 -38.77 -35.10
N GLN A 827 -35.09 -38.50 -33.81
CA GLN A 827 -36.30 -37.80 -33.31
C GLN A 827 -36.31 -36.29 -33.57
N ASN A 828 -35.13 -35.65 -33.67
CA ASN A 828 -35.01 -34.18 -33.71
C ASN A 828 -34.53 -33.62 -35.06
N LEU A 829 -34.02 -34.45 -35.98
CA LEU A 829 -33.58 -34.06 -37.32
C LEU A 829 -34.24 -34.96 -38.39
N PRO A 830 -35.02 -34.39 -39.34
CA PRO A 830 -35.51 -35.15 -40.48
C PRO A 830 -34.39 -35.47 -41.48
N ASP A 831 -34.52 -36.60 -42.18
CA ASP A 831 -33.48 -37.26 -42.99
C ASP A 831 -32.83 -36.42 -44.12
N ASP A 832 -33.37 -35.25 -44.47
CA ASP A 832 -32.89 -34.40 -45.57
C ASP A 832 -31.94 -33.25 -45.11
N GLY A 833 -31.37 -33.39 -43.90
CA GLY A 833 -30.16 -32.67 -43.46
C GLY A 833 -30.25 -31.15 -43.30
N THR A 834 -31.45 -30.55 -43.45
CA THR A 834 -31.65 -29.10 -43.32
C THR A 834 -32.81 -28.77 -42.39
N ALA A 835 -32.50 -28.07 -41.29
CA ALA A 835 -33.47 -27.59 -40.31
C ALA A 835 -33.46 -26.05 -40.23
N PRO A 836 -34.59 -25.35 -40.42
CA PRO A 836 -34.64 -23.89 -40.28
C PRO A 836 -34.62 -23.48 -38.80
N LEU A 837 -33.69 -22.58 -38.45
CA LEU A 837 -33.46 -22.11 -37.06
C LEU A 837 -34.70 -21.52 -36.34
N GLY A 838 -35.77 -21.18 -37.05
CA GLY A 838 -36.98 -20.61 -36.46
C GLY A 838 -37.73 -21.53 -35.49
N ARG A 839 -37.54 -22.86 -35.56
CA ARG A 839 -38.29 -23.82 -34.73
C ARG A 839 -37.68 -24.12 -33.35
N LEU A 840 -36.55 -23.49 -33.02
CA LEU A 840 -35.81 -23.68 -31.75
C LEU A 840 -36.12 -22.61 -30.69
N VAL A 841 -37.02 -21.66 -30.96
CA VAL A 841 -37.20 -20.43 -30.15
C VAL A 841 -38.63 -20.20 -29.64
N GLU A 842 -39.64 -20.89 -30.15
CA GLU A 842 -41.04 -20.73 -29.71
C GLU A 842 -41.64 -22.06 -29.23
N PRO A 843 -41.96 -22.20 -27.92
CA PRO A 843 -42.76 -23.31 -27.42
C PRO A 843 -44.25 -22.97 -27.57
N ASP A 844 -44.88 -23.48 -28.62
CA ASP A 844 -46.34 -23.50 -28.73
C ASP A 844 -46.93 -24.49 -27.70
N ASP A 845 -47.98 -24.05 -27.00
CA ASP A 845 -48.81 -24.89 -26.14
C ASP A 845 -49.51 -26.00 -26.96
N LEU A 846 -49.51 -27.24 -26.44
CA LEU A 846 -50.70 -28.11 -26.23
C LEU A 846 -50.30 -29.61 -26.11
N GLY A 847 -50.86 -30.31 -25.12
CA GLY A 847 -50.97 -31.78 -25.14
C GLY A 847 -50.62 -32.48 -23.83
N ASP A 848 -51.64 -32.82 -23.02
CA ASP A 848 -51.52 -33.58 -21.78
C ASP A 848 -50.87 -34.98 -21.95
N GLU A 849 -49.82 -35.29 -21.19
CA GLU A 849 -49.67 -36.62 -20.56
C GLU A 849 -49.15 -36.49 -19.11
N LYS A 850 -49.66 -37.36 -18.24
CA LYS A 850 -49.29 -37.45 -16.82
C LYS A 850 -48.40 -38.67 -16.61
N GLU A 851 -47.17 -38.47 -16.14
CA GLU A 851 -46.73 -38.94 -14.82
C GLU A 851 -45.28 -38.51 -14.49
N SER A 852 -44.87 -38.78 -13.26
CA SER A 852 -43.70 -38.24 -12.55
C SER A 852 -42.42 -38.03 -13.35
N ASN A 853 -42.00 -36.76 -13.49
CA ASN A 853 -40.61 -36.37 -13.36
C ASN A 853 -40.48 -34.94 -12.81
N GLN A 854 -39.72 -34.75 -11.72
CA GLN A 854 -39.47 -33.42 -11.15
C GLN A 854 -38.40 -32.69 -11.97
N GLN A 855 -38.81 -32.09 -13.10
CA GLN A 855 -37.90 -31.30 -13.93
C GLN A 855 -37.36 -30.07 -13.17
N PRO A 856 -36.03 -29.83 -13.20
CA PRO A 856 -35.44 -28.57 -12.77
C PRO A 856 -36.05 -27.40 -13.57
N GLY A 857 -36.51 -26.35 -12.89
CA GLY A 857 -37.10 -25.17 -13.51
C GLY A 857 -38.62 -25.06 -13.41
N SER A 858 -39.33 -26.10 -12.93
CA SER A 858 -40.76 -25.99 -12.61
C SER A 858 -41.04 -24.85 -11.61
N ARG A 859 -42.17 -24.15 -11.74
CA ARG A 859 -42.54 -23.00 -10.87
C ARG A 859 -42.49 -23.33 -9.37
N VAL A 860 -42.77 -24.57 -8.98
CA VAL A 860 -42.67 -25.05 -7.59
C VAL A 860 -41.22 -25.24 -7.16
N SER A 861 -40.34 -25.75 -8.03
CA SER A 861 -38.90 -25.81 -7.76
C SER A 861 -38.31 -24.40 -7.63
N LEU A 862 -38.66 -23.47 -8.53
CA LEU A 862 -38.27 -22.06 -8.46
C LEU A 862 -38.74 -21.38 -7.17
N GLN A 863 -39.94 -21.68 -6.67
CA GLN A 863 -40.41 -21.16 -5.38
C GLN A 863 -39.64 -21.75 -4.18
N LYS A 864 -39.31 -23.06 -4.19
CA LYS A 864 -38.46 -23.67 -3.15
C LYS A 864 -37.03 -23.12 -3.18
N SER A 865 -36.41 -23.04 -4.35
CA SER A 865 -35.08 -22.46 -4.53
C SER A 865 -35.06 -20.98 -4.17
N SER A 866 -36.09 -20.21 -4.54
CA SER A 866 -36.24 -18.81 -4.11
C SER A 866 -36.38 -18.70 -2.59
N ALA A 867 -37.15 -19.57 -1.94
CA ALA A 867 -37.27 -19.59 -0.48
C ALA A 867 -35.93 -19.96 0.20
N GLN A 868 -35.18 -20.94 -0.32
CA GLN A 868 -33.82 -21.26 0.15
C GLN A 868 -32.85 -20.11 -0.06
N ILE A 869 -32.88 -19.43 -1.22
CA ILE A 869 -32.05 -18.26 -1.50
C ILE A 869 -32.40 -17.11 -0.56
N ILE A 870 -33.68 -16.85 -0.30
CA ILE A 870 -34.14 -15.82 0.65
C ILE A 870 -33.76 -16.17 2.10
N ALA A 871 -33.82 -17.45 2.49
CA ALA A 871 -33.33 -17.91 3.78
C ALA A 871 -31.81 -17.73 3.90
N ALA A 872 -31.04 -18.20 2.93
CA ALA A 872 -29.58 -18.02 2.88
C ALA A 872 -29.16 -16.55 2.86
N ILE A 873 -29.89 -15.67 2.15
CA ILE A 873 -29.67 -14.21 2.19
C ILE A 873 -30.01 -13.63 3.57
N ARG A 874 -31.06 -14.12 4.25
CA ARG A 874 -31.41 -13.68 5.60
C ARG A 874 -30.36 -14.12 6.62
N ASP A 875 -29.86 -15.35 6.52
CA ASP A 875 -28.81 -15.87 7.40
C ASP A 875 -27.48 -15.15 7.13
N ARG A 876 -27.10 -14.90 5.86
CA ARG A 876 -25.95 -14.04 5.52
C ARG A 876 -26.11 -12.61 6.02
N ARG A 877 -27.31 -12.03 5.98
CA ARG A 877 -27.58 -10.70 6.56
C ARG A 877 -27.41 -10.71 8.09
N ALA A 878 -27.92 -11.72 8.77
CA ALA A 878 -27.70 -11.89 10.21
C ALA A 878 -26.21 -12.09 10.58
N GLN A 879 -25.42 -12.67 9.67
CA GLN A 879 -23.96 -12.80 9.80
C GLN A 879 -23.17 -11.55 9.39
N THR A 880 -23.79 -10.53 8.77
CA THR A 880 -23.13 -9.31 8.27
C THR A 880 -23.62 -8.01 8.92
N ASP A 881 -24.48 -8.10 9.93
CA ASP A 881 -25.00 -6.96 10.68
C ASP A 881 -23.97 -6.48 11.72
N VAL A 882 -22.97 -5.71 11.27
CA VAL A 882 -21.90 -5.17 12.13
C VAL A 882 -22.40 -3.94 12.91
N SER A 883 -23.36 -4.16 13.81
CA SER A 883 -23.82 -3.17 14.78
C SER A 883 -23.48 -3.59 16.21
N SER A 884 -22.37 -3.03 16.71
CA SER A 884 -22.05 -2.86 18.14
C SER A 884 -22.44 -3.99 19.11
N THR A 885 -21.62 -5.03 19.19
CA THR A 885 -21.20 -5.79 20.40
C THR A 885 -20.08 -6.74 19.92
N THR A 886 -19.00 -7.07 20.64
CA THR A 886 -18.96 -7.91 21.87
C THR A 886 -20.09 -8.94 21.96
N GLY A 887 -20.50 -9.46 20.80
CA GLY A 887 -21.67 -10.31 20.65
C GLY A 887 -21.43 -11.69 21.24
N THR A 888 -21.61 -11.84 22.54
CA THR A 888 -21.69 -13.14 23.23
C THR A 888 -22.95 -13.93 22.84
N TYR A 889 -23.69 -13.50 21.81
CA TYR A 889 -24.96 -14.05 21.33
C TYR A 889 -26.05 -14.19 22.42
N GLY A 890 -25.97 -13.36 23.46
CA GLY A 890 -26.85 -13.38 24.64
C GLY A 890 -26.39 -14.30 25.78
N LEU A 891 -25.17 -14.85 25.71
CA LEU A 891 -24.49 -15.54 26.81
C LEU A 891 -23.77 -14.51 27.72
N SER A 892 -23.44 -14.87 28.96
CA SER A 892 -22.48 -14.08 29.75
C SER A 892 -21.07 -14.15 29.17
N SER A 893 -20.21 -13.14 29.42
CA SER A 893 -18.80 -13.16 28.96
C SER A 893 -18.08 -14.40 29.46
N THR A 894 -18.30 -14.76 30.73
CA THR A 894 -17.76 -15.97 31.36
C THR A 894 -18.19 -17.26 30.68
N LEU A 895 -19.45 -17.37 30.22
CA LEU A 895 -19.89 -18.52 29.43
C LEU A 895 -19.27 -18.53 28.04
N TYR A 896 -19.15 -17.37 27.39
CA TYR A 896 -18.56 -17.24 26.06
C TYR A 896 -17.06 -17.60 26.05
N ASP A 897 -16.31 -17.12 27.03
CA ASP A 897 -14.89 -17.43 27.18
C ASP A 897 -14.66 -18.92 27.49
N ARG A 898 -15.51 -19.51 28.35
CA ARG A 898 -15.50 -20.96 28.62
C ARG A 898 -15.89 -21.79 27.40
N LEU A 899 -16.79 -21.28 26.55
CA LEU A 899 -17.18 -21.92 25.29
C LEU A 899 -16.03 -21.90 24.28
N ASN A 900 -15.36 -20.77 24.11
CA ASN A 900 -14.18 -20.64 23.24
C ASN A 900 -13.05 -21.58 23.65
N LEU A 901 -12.77 -21.66 24.97
CA LEU A 901 -11.77 -22.59 25.51
C LEU A 901 -12.17 -24.06 25.29
N THR A 902 -13.46 -24.39 25.45
CA THR A 902 -14.00 -25.72 25.16
C THR A 902 -13.87 -26.06 23.67
N HIS A 903 -14.12 -25.10 22.77
CA HIS A 903 -13.95 -25.30 21.32
C HIS A 903 -12.48 -25.53 20.93
N ALA A 904 -11.56 -24.70 21.43
CA ALA A 904 -10.12 -24.84 21.18
C ALA A 904 -9.60 -26.21 21.64
N THR A 905 -9.82 -26.57 22.91
CA THR A 905 -9.38 -27.87 23.46
C THR A 905 -10.00 -29.06 22.74
N THR A 906 -11.27 -28.98 22.35
CA THR A 906 -11.95 -30.05 21.59
C THR A 906 -11.34 -30.23 20.20
N THR A 907 -10.95 -29.14 19.55
CA THR A 907 -10.30 -29.16 18.23
C THR A 907 -8.91 -29.78 18.31
N GLU A 908 -8.16 -29.54 19.40
CA GLU A 908 -6.88 -30.22 19.64
C GLU A 908 -7.01 -31.74 19.78
N PHE A 909 -7.99 -32.21 20.56
CA PHE A 909 -8.23 -33.66 20.67
C PHE A 909 -8.71 -34.27 19.35
N LEU A 910 -9.46 -33.53 18.52
CA LEU A 910 -9.82 -33.96 17.17
C LEU A 910 -8.60 -34.08 16.25
N HIS A 911 -7.68 -33.11 16.28
CA HIS A 911 -6.43 -33.20 15.51
C HIS A 911 -5.56 -34.38 15.97
N GLN A 912 -5.39 -34.58 17.28
CA GLN A 912 -4.68 -35.75 17.83
C GLN A 912 -5.34 -37.07 17.41
N PHE A 913 -6.67 -37.15 17.47
CA PHE A 913 -7.43 -38.31 17.02
C PHE A 913 -7.20 -38.62 15.53
N TRP A 914 -7.34 -37.64 14.62
CA TRP A 914 -7.13 -37.90 13.19
C TRP A 914 -5.67 -38.23 12.86
N GLN A 915 -4.70 -37.57 13.52
CA GLN A 915 -3.28 -37.88 13.37
C GLN A 915 -2.91 -39.27 13.94
N ALA A 916 -3.68 -39.81 14.89
CA ALA A 916 -3.56 -41.20 15.33
C ALA A 916 -4.26 -42.15 14.34
N PHE A 917 -5.52 -41.87 14.00
CA PHE A 917 -6.41 -42.76 13.25
C PHE A 917 -5.96 -42.97 11.81
N LEU A 918 -5.39 -41.94 11.18
CA LEU A 918 -4.87 -42.01 9.82
C LEU A 918 -3.41 -42.49 9.74
N SER A 919 -2.72 -42.70 10.87
CA SER A 919 -1.29 -43.06 10.86
C SER A 919 -0.99 -44.53 10.56
N GLY A 920 -2.01 -45.40 10.51
CA GLY A 920 -1.86 -46.83 10.19
C GLY A 920 -0.99 -47.65 11.17
N ASN A 921 -0.49 -47.04 12.26
CA ASN A 921 0.46 -47.67 13.17
C ASN A 921 -0.26 -48.47 14.27
N PRO A 922 -0.08 -49.81 14.35
CA PRO A 922 -0.76 -50.65 15.34
C PRO A 922 -0.38 -50.32 16.79
N ASP A 923 0.83 -49.81 17.04
CA ASP A 923 1.27 -49.43 18.40
C ASP A 923 0.44 -48.28 19.00
N ARG A 924 -0.31 -47.55 18.16
CA ARG A 924 -1.17 -46.42 18.56
C ARG A 924 -2.64 -46.81 18.77
N ALA A 925 -3.00 -48.09 18.65
CA ALA A 925 -4.37 -48.56 18.88
C ALA A 925 -4.88 -48.28 20.31
N ALA A 926 -4.01 -48.43 21.32
CA ALA A 926 -4.34 -48.12 22.72
C ALA A 926 -4.52 -46.59 22.96
N GLU A 927 -3.73 -45.77 22.25
CA GLU A 927 -3.85 -44.31 22.26
C GLU A 927 -5.22 -43.88 21.70
N LEU A 928 -5.62 -44.45 20.56
CA LEU A 928 -6.89 -44.17 19.88
C LEU A 928 -8.12 -44.38 20.78
N SER A 929 -8.17 -45.48 21.51
CA SER A 929 -9.26 -45.75 22.47
C SER A 929 -9.38 -44.62 23.51
N SER A 930 -8.25 -44.19 24.10
CA SER A 930 -8.23 -43.11 25.08
C SER A 930 -8.51 -41.70 24.50
N LEU A 931 -8.19 -41.48 23.22
CA LEU A 931 -8.56 -40.26 22.51
C LEU A 931 -10.08 -40.23 22.24
N VAL A 932 -10.70 -41.36 21.88
CA VAL A 932 -12.16 -41.46 21.68
C VAL A 932 -12.94 -41.22 22.98
N ASP A 933 -12.44 -41.70 24.12
CA ASP A 933 -12.97 -41.34 25.44
C ASP A 933 -12.84 -39.84 25.72
N SER A 934 -11.73 -39.22 25.31
CA SER A 934 -11.49 -37.78 25.46
C SER A 934 -12.42 -36.94 24.57
N LEU A 935 -12.70 -37.39 23.34
CA LEU A 935 -13.72 -36.80 22.45
C LEU A 935 -15.13 -36.96 23.04
N SER A 936 -15.42 -38.09 23.70
CA SER A 936 -16.70 -38.32 24.38
C SER A 936 -16.89 -37.35 25.56
N ARG A 937 -15.86 -37.17 26.39
CA ARG A 937 -15.85 -36.16 27.47
C ARG A 937 -15.92 -34.73 26.93
N ALA A 938 -15.35 -34.45 25.76
CA ALA A 938 -15.50 -33.14 25.12
C ALA A 938 -16.95 -32.83 24.73
N MET A 939 -17.68 -33.83 24.21
CA MET A 939 -19.12 -33.72 23.94
C MET A 939 -19.93 -33.45 25.24
N GLU A 940 -19.56 -34.07 26.35
CA GLU A 940 -20.17 -33.81 27.67
C GLU A 940 -19.88 -32.38 28.17
N ARG A 941 -18.66 -31.88 28.02
CA ARG A 941 -18.31 -30.48 28.35
C ARG A 941 -19.16 -29.48 27.56
N ILE A 942 -19.34 -29.69 26.25
CA ILE A 942 -20.19 -28.84 25.41
C ILE A 942 -21.64 -28.84 25.92
N LYS A 943 -22.19 -30.01 26.25
CA LYS A 943 -23.55 -30.14 26.82
C LYS A 943 -23.69 -29.44 28.18
N ALA A 944 -22.68 -29.52 29.06
CA ALA A 944 -22.68 -28.83 30.35
C ALA A 944 -22.69 -27.30 30.16
N VAL A 945 -21.87 -26.76 29.25
CA VAL A 945 -21.88 -25.31 28.93
C VAL A 945 -23.24 -24.87 28.35
N ALA A 946 -23.89 -25.73 27.56
CA ALA A 946 -25.22 -25.46 27.01
C ALA A 946 -26.33 -25.47 28.09
N GLN A 947 -26.25 -26.36 29.08
CA GLN A 947 -27.18 -26.40 30.22
C GLN A 947 -27.04 -25.15 31.12
N ASP A 948 -25.81 -24.74 31.46
CA ASP A 948 -25.55 -23.53 32.23
C ASP A 948 -26.07 -22.27 31.51
N ALA A 949 -25.92 -22.21 30.18
CA ALA A 949 -26.46 -21.13 29.35
C ALA A 949 -28.00 -21.03 29.39
N GLU A 950 -28.70 -22.17 29.38
CA GLU A 950 -30.16 -22.19 29.50
C GLU A 950 -30.63 -21.81 30.92
N ALA A 951 -29.86 -22.17 31.95
CA ALA A 951 -30.11 -21.75 33.32
C ALA A 951 -30.01 -20.21 33.49
N GLU A 952 -28.96 -19.58 32.95
CA GLU A 952 -28.85 -18.09 32.93
C GLU A 952 -30.04 -17.45 32.19
N ARG A 953 -30.39 -17.97 31.01
CA ARG A 953 -31.52 -17.48 30.21
C ARG A 953 -32.86 -17.60 30.95
N GLN A 954 -33.07 -18.68 31.70
CA GLN A 954 -34.29 -18.90 32.48
C GLN A 954 -34.46 -17.86 33.60
N VAL A 955 -33.38 -17.40 34.23
CA VAL A 955 -33.42 -16.31 35.22
C VAL A 955 -33.91 -15.00 34.59
N GLU A 956 -33.40 -14.63 33.41
CA GLU A 956 -33.81 -13.40 32.71
C GLU A 956 -35.24 -13.49 32.18
N VAL A 957 -35.68 -14.67 31.73
CA VAL A 957 -37.07 -14.98 31.39
C VAL A 957 -38.00 -14.72 32.58
N ASP A 958 -37.64 -15.21 33.77
CA ASP A 958 -38.47 -15.06 34.96
C ASP A 958 -38.43 -13.65 35.56
N ARG A 959 -37.32 -12.91 35.38
CA ARG A 959 -37.25 -11.46 35.66
C ARG A 959 -38.25 -10.67 34.81
N LYS A 960 -38.28 -10.91 33.49
CA LYS A 960 -39.24 -10.24 32.58
C LYS A 960 -40.69 -10.64 32.86
N LYS A 961 -40.96 -11.91 33.22
CA LYS A 961 -42.30 -12.33 33.68
C LYS A 961 -42.73 -11.61 34.97
N ARG A 962 -41.80 -11.39 35.92
CA ARG A 962 -42.08 -10.68 37.18
C ARG A 962 -42.41 -9.21 36.93
N HIS A 963 -41.56 -8.51 36.18
CA HIS A 963 -41.79 -7.12 35.80
C HIS A 963 -43.12 -6.91 35.06
N ALA A 964 -43.50 -7.84 34.18
CA ALA A 964 -44.78 -7.77 33.48
C ALA A 964 -46.01 -8.00 34.40
N ARG A 965 -45.86 -8.69 35.54
CA ARG A 965 -46.91 -8.78 36.58
C ARG A 965 -47.01 -7.46 37.34
N GLU A 966 -45.88 -6.91 37.79
CA GLU A 966 -45.80 -5.61 38.48
C GLU A 966 -46.41 -4.47 37.64
N VAL A 967 -46.09 -4.40 36.34
CA VAL A 967 -46.68 -3.42 35.41
C VAL A 967 -48.18 -3.64 35.19
N MET A 968 -48.64 -4.90 35.17
CA MET A 968 -50.07 -5.22 35.07
C MET A 968 -50.83 -4.80 36.34
N GLU A 969 -50.25 -5.03 37.52
CA GLU A 969 -50.79 -4.60 38.81
C GLU A 969 -50.82 -3.06 38.94
N ALA A 970 -49.79 -2.36 38.47
CA ALA A 970 -49.69 -0.91 38.54
C ALA A 970 -50.57 -0.16 37.50
N THR A 971 -50.82 -0.74 36.32
CA THR A 971 -51.48 -0.04 35.19
C THR A 971 -52.79 -0.64 34.71
N GLY A 972 -53.19 -1.81 35.23
CA GLY A 972 -54.39 -2.54 34.80
C GLY A 972 -54.35 -3.09 33.38
N LYS A 973 -53.25 -2.90 32.63
CA LYS A 973 -53.08 -3.34 31.25
C LYS A 973 -52.00 -4.41 31.18
N LYS A 974 -52.35 -5.59 30.61
CA LYS A 974 -51.42 -6.71 30.47
C LYS A 974 -50.42 -6.48 29.33
N PRO A 975 -49.10 -6.40 29.58
CA PRO A 975 -48.11 -6.24 28.50
C PRO A 975 -48.06 -7.48 27.59
N ARG A 976 -47.84 -7.26 26.28
CA ARG A 976 -47.53 -8.36 25.35
C ARG A 976 -46.07 -8.79 25.54
N LEU A 977 -45.86 -9.82 26.36
CA LEU A 977 -44.55 -10.47 26.55
C LEU A 977 -44.15 -11.25 25.29
N ASN A 978 -43.09 -10.80 24.62
CA ASN A 978 -42.39 -11.59 23.61
C ASN A 978 -41.25 -12.38 24.29
N LEU A 979 -41.48 -13.67 24.59
CA LEU A 979 -40.48 -14.52 25.22
C LEU A 979 -39.41 -15.03 24.23
N SER A 980 -39.68 -14.99 22.91
CA SER A 980 -38.71 -15.38 21.89
C SER A 980 -37.75 -14.26 21.47
N SER A 981 -37.88 -13.05 22.02
CA SER A 981 -36.91 -11.95 21.86
C SER A 981 -35.83 -11.92 22.96
N ILE A 982 -35.70 -12.99 23.75
CA ILE A 982 -34.64 -13.15 24.76
C ILE A 982 -33.57 -14.05 24.12
N GLN A 983 -32.42 -13.46 23.79
CA GLN A 983 -31.25 -14.13 23.20
C GLN A 983 -30.50 -14.96 24.27
N GLY A 984 -29.52 -15.78 23.85
CA GLY A 984 -28.79 -16.72 24.71
C GLY A 984 -29.42 -18.11 24.81
N GLY A 985 -28.94 -18.92 25.75
CA GLY A 985 -29.45 -20.26 26.06
C GLY A 985 -28.79 -21.42 25.31
N GLU A 986 -29.24 -22.65 25.62
CA GLU A 986 -28.73 -23.91 25.03
C GLU A 986 -28.75 -23.87 23.50
N LYS A 987 -29.82 -23.31 22.91
CA LYS A 987 -29.98 -23.21 21.46
C LYS A 987 -28.84 -22.43 20.78
N VAL A 988 -28.33 -21.38 21.42
CA VAL A 988 -27.23 -20.58 20.89
C VAL A 988 -25.91 -21.35 20.97
N VAL A 989 -25.65 -22.02 22.10
CA VAL A 989 -24.46 -22.86 22.28
C VAL A 989 -24.41 -23.99 21.23
N ASN A 990 -25.54 -24.69 21.03
CA ASN A 990 -25.65 -25.74 20.02
C ASN A 990 -25.51 -25.22 18.57
N GLN A 991 -25.92 -23.97 18.30
CA GLN A 991 -25.73 -23.34 16.98
C GLN A 991 -24.28 -22.94 16.73
N LEU A 992 -23.58 -22.41 17.73
CA LEU A 992 -22.16 -22.04 17.65
C LEU A 992 -21.25 -23.28 17.56
N MET A 993 -21.52 -24.32 18.36
CA MET A 993 -20.73 -25.55 18.40
C MET A 993 -21.15 -26.60 17.36
N GLY A 994 -22.16 -26.35 16.54
CA GLY A 994 -22.72 -27.31 15.57
C GLY A 994 -21.68 -28.03 14.72
N PRO A 995 -20.73 -27.32 14.05
CA PRO A 995 -19.67 -27.97 13.27
C PRO A 995 -18.74 -28.85 14.12
N THR A 996 -18.43 -28.43 15.35
CA THR A 996 -17.58 -29.21 16.28
C THR A 996 -18.30 -30.48 16.77
N ILE A 997 -19.60 -30.39 17.06
CA ILE A 997 -20.45 -31.52 17.42
C ILE A 997 -20.49 -32.54 16.27
N GLN A 998 -20.70 -32.09 15.02
CA GLN A 998 -20.67 -32.97 13.84
C GLN A 998 -19.29 -33.62 13.61
N ALA A 999 -18.20 -32.90 13.84
CA ALA A 999 -16.84 -33.44 13.76
C ALA A 999 -16.59 -34.53 14.82
N LEU A 1000 -17.05 -34.31 16.06
CA LEU A 1000 -16.99 -35.31 17.14
C LEU A 1000 -17.81 -36.56 16.81
N GLU A 1001 -19.05 -36.39 16.36
CA GLU A 1001 -19.93 -37.51 15.97
C GLU A 1001 -19.33 -38.30 14.81
N THR A 1002 -18.74 -37.63 13.82
CA THR A 1002 -18.07 -38.26 12.68
C THR A 1002 -16.83 -39.05 13.10
N ALA A 1003 -15.99 -38.50 13.98
CA ALA A 1003 -14.81 -39.17 14.53
C ALA A 1003 -15.19 -40.44 15.29
N GLN A 1004 -16.18 -40.35 16.19
CA GLN A 1004 -16.69 -41.50 16.94
C GLN A 1004 -17.35 -42.55 16.04
N ALA A 1005 -18.09 -42.14 15.00
CA ALA A 1005 -18.73 -43.05 14.06
C ALA A 1005 -17.70 -43.83 13.22
N LYS A 1006 -16.67 -43.15 12.68
CA LYS A 1006 -15.60 -43.81 11.92
C LYS A 1006 -14.78 -44.77 12.78
N TYR A 1007 -14.46 -44.40 14.03
CA TYR A 1007 -13.78 -45.30 14.95
C TYR A 1007 -14.62 -46.56 15.26
N LYS A 1008 -15.92 -46.41 15.53
CA LYS A 1008 -16.83 -47.55 15.78
C LYS A 1008 -16.99 -48.45 14.56
N ALA A 1009 -16.98 -47.89 13.34
CA ALA A 1009 -17.02 -48.66 12.11
C ALA A 1009 -15.76 -49.50 11.93
N ALA A 1010 -14.57 -48.87 12.04
CA ALA A 1010 -13.28 -49.57 11.95
C ALA A 1010 -13.13 -50.66 13.02
N LEU A 1011 -13.48 -50.36 14.28
CA LEU A 1011 -13.44 -51.35 15.36
C LEU A 1011 -14.37 -52.54 15.10
N ALA A 1012 -15.55 -52.31 14.51
CA ALA A 1012 -16.48 -53.39 14.15
C ALA A 1012 -16.04 -54.19 12.91
N GLU A 1013 -15.14 -53.66 12.10
CA GLU A 1013 -14.51 -54.33 10.97
C GLU A 1013 -13.35 -55.20 11.45
N GLU A 1014 -12.41 -54.66 12.24
CA GLU A 1014 -11.35 -55.43 12.89
C GLU A 1014 -11.90 -56.56 13.77
N MET A 1015 -12.96 -56.31 14.55
CA MET A 1015 -13.61 -57.37 15.36
C MET A 1015 -14.27 -58.47 14.52
N LYS A 1016 -14.65 -58.19 13.26
CA LYS A 1016 -15.14 -59.24 12.34
C LYS A 1016 -13.97 -60.03 11.77
N GLU A 1017 -12.91 -59.37 11.32
CA GLU A 1017 -11.72 -60.04 10.79
C GLU A 1017 -11.05 -60.93 11.86
N ALA A 1018 -10.92 -60.43 13.09
CA ALA A 1018 -10.44 -61.19 14.25
C ALA A 1018 -11.41 -62.31 14.72
N SER A 1019 -12.62 -62.39 14.18
CA SER A 1019 -13.56 -63.51 14.39
C SER A 1019 -13.64 -64.49 13.21
N ALA A 1020 -12.98 -64.15 12.10
CA ALA A 1020 -12.85 -64.97 10.89
C ALA A 1020 -11.47 -65.65 10.78
N GLN A 1021 -10.51 -65.24 11.61
CA GLN A 1021 -9.25 -65.93 11.92
C GLN A 1021 -9.43 -66.88 13.11
#